data_AF-A0A2N9EUY0-F1
#
_entry.id   AF-A0A2N9EUY0-F1
#
_cell.length_a   1.000
_cell.length_b   1.000
_cell.length_c   1.000
_cell.angle_alpha   90.00
_cell.angle_beta   90.00
_cell.angle_gamma   90.00
#
_symmetry.space_group_name_H-M   'P 1'
#
loop_
_entity.id
_entity.type
_entity.pdbx_description
1 polymer ?
#
loop_
_entity_poly.entity_id
_entity_poly.type
_entity_poly.pdbx_seq_one_letter_code
_entity_poly.pdbx_strand_id
1 'polypeptide(L)'
;MAVVSVGEAVLSAFLRVVFNRVASSDILDYLKRRKLIDRLVQKLKIELMSADAVLIDAEEKQITNPAVKEWLDELKDAVYVADDLLDEIAYEALRCKLEAESTSKHYLAPRLTTSCPEKCGVFGRDIDKEAIFKLWQSDDASSSDGICVVPIVGMGGIGKTTLAQLLYNDTIVNESFDLKAWVKNYFKDAYKKFEIPCEAKGLRTFLGGEWWHENDNIGKMIDELLHSFKCLRVLSLSGISELPVFVGKLKHLRYLDIRYTGIKHLPNSLCSLYNLQTLILSWCITELPINMGKLVNLRHLDNTGTKLKEMPPQIGKLKNLKKLPLFFVGKHGGSSIRELVELRHLSGKLSISNLENVHCTKDATEVMLKDKRDLSELVLKWKDGHDNEDLEKSRNVLEQLCPHENLNSLTIKNYKGTSFPNWLGDSSFSNMVSIVLRNCKYCFSLPPLGQLPLLKKLKIVSFHGVFAVDHEFYGNGSSTIEPPFRSLEYLSFVDMPEWQQWVIFEGGVFSCLLELQIIDCCKLSKCLPNHLPSLTKLVIRGCKQLVASLPKAPALHELECDGKIQLASDHYYPSLESLKIEGGSDSLWSLPLEFFPKLKSIQMHKCENLESLSTSEGSHPSLTSLTYLGIWKCPNFVSFPNGGLCAPNLTEIEVSECKKLKSLPEGMHTLLPSLVTLRLELCPELESFPEGGLPSNLKTLKIEYCNKVISRRMEWGLQGLHSLKELNIWSNCKEVESFPEEALLPPTLTTFEILDFPNLKSLNGKGFQHLTSLQSLTIGICKKLQCLPVEGLSHLYF
;
A
#
# COMPACT_ATOMS: atom_id res chain seq x y z
N MET A 1 -33.01 -19.81 -41.80
CA MET A 1 -34.11 -19.47 -40.86
C MET A 1 -33.50 -19.31 -39.46
N ALA A 2 -34.16 -18.58 -38.56
CA ALA A 2 -33.92 -18.59 -37.12
C ALA A 2 -32.45 -18.54 -36.64
N VAL A 3 -31.84 -17.34 -36.65
CA VAL A 3 -30.86 -16.99 -35.61
C VAL A 3 -31.69 -16.37 -34.48
N VAL A 4 -31.86 -17.11 -33.38
CA VAL A 4 -32.66 -16.66 -32.24
C VAL A 4 -31.83 -15.71 -31.39
N SER A 5 -32.38 -14.53 -31.12
CA SER A 5 -31.82 -13.58 -30.16
C SER A 5 -31.85 -14.18 -28.75
N VAL A 6 -30.71 -14.15 -28.04
CA VAL A 6 -30.61 -14.58 -26.63
C VAL A 6 -30.49 -13.34 -25.71
N GLY A 7 -30.92 -12.16 -26.18
CA GLY A 7 -30.78 -10.89 -25.45
C GLY A 7 -32.03 -10.44 -24.68
N GLU A 8 -33.20 -11.01 -24.94
CA GLU A 8 -34.49 -10.33 -24.73
C GLU A 8 -35.41 -11.04 -23.71
N ALA A 9 -34.92 -11.19 -22.48
CA ALA A 9 -35.70 -11.67 -21.32
C ALA A 9 -35.40 -10.88 -20.04
N VAL A 10 -35.19 -9.56 -20.19
CA VAL A 10 -34.71 -8.68 -19.11
C VAL A 10 -35.86 -7.90 -18.47
N LEU A 11 -36.88 -7.52 -19.24
CA LEU A 11 -38.00 -6.75 -18.71
C LEU A 11 -38.96 -7.66 -17.92
N SER A 12 -39.27 -8.86 -18.41
CA SER A 12 -40.03 -9.87 -17.66
C SER A 12 -39.35 -10.22 -16.32
N ALA A 13 -38.05 -10.47 -16.33
CA ALA A 13 -37.28 -10.74 -15.12
C ALA A 13 -37.33 -9.57 -14.12
N PHE A 14 -37.26 -8.31 -14.58
CA PHE A 14 -37.32 -7.12 -13.74
C PHE A 14 -38.74 -6.84 -13.22
N LEU A 15 -39.77 -6.97 -14.07
CA LEU A 15 -41.18 -6.90 -13.70
C LEU A 15 -41.52 -7.90 -12.60
N ARG A 16 -41.08 -9.15 -12.72
CA ARG A 16 -41.29 -10.18 -11.70
C ARG A 16 -40.63 -9.81 -10.35
N VAL A 17 -39.51 -9.09 -10.35
CA VAL A 17 -38.94 -8.50 -9.12
C VAL A 17 -39.86 -7.42 -8.56
N VAL A 18 -40.34 -6.48 -9.39
CA VAL A 18 -41.30 -5.43 -8.99
C VAL A 18 -42.58 -6.06 -8.41
N PHE A 19 -43.14 -7.09 -9.03
CA PHE A 19 -44.34 -7.81 -8.55
C PHE A 19 -44.10 -8.48 -7.20
N ASN A 20 -42.96 -9.15 -7.02
CA ASN A 20 -42.57 -9.74 -5.74
C ASN A 20 -42.38 -8.67 -4.64
N ARG A 21 -41.96 -7.45 -4.99
CA ARG A 21 -41.92 -6.31 -4.06
C ARG A 21 -43.32 -5.82 -3.69
N VAL A 22 -44.23 -5.65 -4.66
CA VAL A 22 -45.65 -5.29 -4.41
C VAL A 22 -46.31 -6.32 -3.49
N ALA A 23 -46.02 -7.61 -3.69
CA ALA A 23 -46.55 -8.72 -2.89
C ALA A 23 -45.85 -8.94 -1.53
N SER A 24 -44.83 -8.13 -1.18
CA SER A 24 -44.11 -8.28 0.10
C SER A 24 -44.97 -7.89 1.30
N SER A 25 -44.86 -8.64 2.41
CA SER A 25 -45.63 -8.40 3.64
C SER A 25 -45.46 -6.98 4.20
N ASP A 26 -44.24 -6.42 4.14
CA ASP A 26 -43.96 -5.06 4.60
C ASP A 26 -44.76 -3.99 3.85
N ILE A 27 -44.88 -4.11 2.52
CA ILE A 27 -45.67 -3.17 1.71
C ILE A 27 -47.16 -3.42 1.92
N LEU A 28 -47.60 -4.68 1.89
CA LEU A 28 -49.01 -5.04 2.10
C LEU A 28 -49.54 -4.57 3.47
N ASP A 29 -48.79 -4.76 4.55
CA ASP A 29 -49.23 -4.36 5.89
C ASP A 29 -49.16 -2.84 6.11
N TYR A 30 -48.26 -2.13 5.42
CA TYR A 30 -48.27 -0.67 5.40
C TYR A 30 -49.52 -0.11 4.70
N LEU A 31 -49.89 -0.68 3.54
CA LEU A 31 -51.07 -0.26 2.78
C LEU A 31 -52.38 -0.54 3.56
N LYS A 32 -52.50 -1.72 4.18
CA LYS A 32 -53.63 -2.07 5.07
C LYS A 32 -53.79 -1.08 6.24
N ARG A 33 -52.69 -0.69 6.90
CA ARG A 33 -52.71 0.29 8.00
C ARG A 33 -53.26 1.67 7.59
N ARG A 34 -53.20 2.02 6.29
CA ARG A 34 -53.80 3.25 5.74
C ARG A 34 -55.24 3.09 5.21
N LYS A 35 -55.91 1.95 5.48
CA LYS A 35 -57.27 1.62 5.00
C LYS A 35 -57.40 1.62 3.46
N LEU A 36 -56.33 1.36 2.72
CA LEU A 36 -56.45 1.08 1.28
C LEU A 36 -57.15 -0.26 1.09
N ILE A 37 -58.13 -0.29 0.18
CA ILE A 37 -59.08 -1.40 0.05
C ILE A 37 -58.34 -2.64 -0.46
N ASP A 38 -58.35 -3.77 0.28
CA ASP A 38 -57.71 -5.03 -0.14
C ASP A 38 -58.13 -5.46 -1.55
N ARG A 39 -59.38 -5.17 -1.95
CA ARG A 39 -59.92 -5.39 -3.30
C ARG A 39 -59.11 -4.70 -4.41
N LEU A 40 -58.54 -3.52 -4.15
CA LEU A 40 -57.68 -2.81 -5.11
C LEU A 40 -56.29 -3.45 -5.19
N VAL A 41 -55.73 -3.90 -4.07
CA VAL A 41 -54.43 -4.58 -4.03
C VAL A 41 -54.50 -5.95 -4.70
N GLN A 42 -55.58 -6.71 -4.46
CA GLN A 42 -55.84 -7.97 -5.17
C GLN A 42 -56.14 -7.73 -6.66
N LYS A 43 -56.87 -6.66 -7.02
CA LYS A 43 -57.06 -6.30 -8.44
C LYS A 43 -55.71 -6.01 -9.10
N LEU A 44 -54.87 -5.16 -8.52
CA LEU A 44 -53.53 -4.85 -9.03
C LEU A 44 -52.70 -6.13 -9.21
N LYS A 45 -52.71 -7.04 -8.23
CA LYS A 45 -52.02 -8.33 -8.34
C LYS A 45 -52.51 -9.16 -9.55
N ILE A 46 -53.82 -9.20 -9.82
CA ILE A 46 -54.38 -9.94 -10.96
C ILE A 46 -53.95 -9.29 -12.28
N GLU A 47 -54.13 -7.97 -12.44
CA GLU A 47 -53.76 -7.24 -13.67
C GLU A 47 -52.26 -7.41 -13.99
N LEU A 48 -51.39 -7.34 -12.98
CA LEU A 48 -49.94 -7.56 -13.15
C LEU A 48 -49.58 -9.00 -13.52
N MET A 49 -50.29 -10.01 -12.97
CA MET A 49 -50.12 -11.41 -13.37
C MET A 49 -50.63 -11.68 -14.79
N SER A 50 -51.64 -10.94 -15.27
CA SER A 50 -52.10 -11.00 -16.66
C SER A 50 -51.11 -10.34 -17.63
N ALA A 51 -50.42 -9.28 -17.20
CA ALA A 51 -49.39 -8.62 -18.01
C ALA A 51 -48.16 -9.50 -18.28
N ASP A 52 -47.73 -10.32 -17.30
CA ASP A 52 -46.55 -11.19 -17.40
C ASP A 52 -46.59 -12.12 -18.63
N ALA A 53 -47.77 -12.69 -18.92
CA ALA A 53 -47.97 -13.58 -20.08
C ALA A 53 -47.97 -12.86 -21.43
N VAL A 54 -48.41 -11.60 -21.47
CA VAL A 54 -48.38 -10.76 -22.69
C VAL A 54 -46.96 -10.23 -22.94
N LEU A 55 -46.18 -10.02 -21.89
CA LEU A 55 -44.86 -9.42 -21.99
C LEU A 55 -43.84 -10.34 -22.69
N ILE A 56 -43.91 -11.64 -22.45
CA ILE A 56 -43.01 -12.63 -23.08
C ILE A 56 -43.23 -12.64 -24.61
N ASP A 57 -44.50 -12.66 -25.03
CA ASP A 57 -44.91 -12.58 -26.44
C ASP A 57 -44.52 -11.23 -27.10
N ALA A 58 -44.48 -10.15 -26.31
CA ALA A 58 -43.99 -8.85 -26.77
C ALA A 58 -42.45 -8.77 -26.85
N GLU A 59 -41.72 -9.29 -25.86
CA GLU A 59 -40.24 -9.32 -25.85
C GLU A 59 -39.70 -10.08 -27.09
N GLU A 60 -40.35 -11.17 -27.53
CA GLU A 60 -39.99 -11.88 -28.78
C GLU A 60 -40.29 -11.05 -30.06
N LYS A 61 -41.32 -10.20 -30.06
CA LYS A 61 -41.77 -9.46 -31.25
C LYS A 61 -41.07 -8.11 -31.46
N GLN A 62 -40.32 -7.62 -30.47
CA GLN A 62 -39.63 -6.33 -30.56
C GLN A 62 -38.54 -6.30 -31.65
N ILE A 63 -37.99 -7.46 -32.02
CA ILE A 63 -37.01 -7.62 -33.12
C ILE A 63 -37.65 -7.29 -34.48
N THR A 64 -38.92 -7.67 -34.67
CA THR A 64 -39.58 -7.63 -35.99
C THR A 64 -40.63 -6.54 -36.14
N ASN A 65 -41.11 -5.96 -35.03
CA ASN A 65 -42.09 -4.88 -35.05
C ASN A 65 -41.61 -3.65 -34.24
N PRO A 66 -41.21 -2.55 -34.89
CA PRO A 66 -40.78 -1.31 -34.23
C PRO A 66 -41.79 -0.75 -33.23
N ALA A 67 -43.10 -0.87 -33.47
CA ALA A 67 -44.13 -0.36 -32.56
C ALA A 67 -44.24 -1.21 -31.27
N VAL A 68 -43.91 -2.50 -31.32
CA VAL A 68 -43.81 -3.34 -30.10
C VAL A 68 -42.57 -2.96 -29.29
N LYS A 69 -41.46 -2.62 -29.97
CA LYS A 69 -40.26 -2.11 -29.31
C LYS A 69 -40.52 -0.76 -28.62
N GLU A 70 -41.16 0.18 -29.31
CA GLU A 70 -41.54 1.49 -28.77
C GLU A 70 -42.45 1.34 -27.53
N TRP A 71 -43.48 0.48 -27.61
CA TRP A 71 -44.34 0.15 -26.47
C TRP A 71 -43.59 -0.52 -25.30
N LEU A 72 -42.63 -1.40 -25.58
CA LEU A 72 -41.77 -1.97 -24.53
C LEU A 72 -40.84 -0.94 -23.90
N ASP A 73 -40.41 0.08 -24.65
CA ASP A 73 -39.60 1.18 -24.12
C ASP A 73 -40.45 2.13 -23.23
N GLU A 74 -41.69 2.46 -23.63
CA GLU A 74 -42.65 3.13 -22.73
C GLU A 74 -42.91 2.32 -21.45
N LEU A 75 -43.06 0.99 -21.59
CA LEU A 75 -43.30 0.11 -20.45
C LEU A 75 -42.08 -0.02 -19.53
N LYS A 76 -40.85 0.00 -20.06
CA LYS A 76 -39.62 0.07 -19.23
C LYS A 76 -39.66 1.30 -18.33
N ASP A 77 -40.00 2.47 -18.87
CA ASP A 77 -40.10 3.71 -18.10
C ASP A 77 -41.23 3.68 -17.06
N ALA A 78 -42.42 3.18 -17.42
CA ALA A 78 -43.52 2.99 -16.48
C ALA A 78 -43.14 2.06 -15.30
N VAL A 79 -42.38 1.00 -15.57
CA VAL A 79 -41.89 0.06 -14.56
C VAL A 79 -40.77 0.66 -13.71
N TYR A 80 -39.91 1.51 -14.27
CA TYR A 80 -38.96 2.27 -13.49
C TYR A 80 -39.65 3.25 -12.51
N VAL A 81 -40.69 3.97 -12.95
CA VAL A 81 -41.51 4.82 -12.07
C VAL A 81 -42.18 3.98 -10.96
N ALA A 82 -42.70 2.79 -11.27
CA ALA A 82 -43.29 1.90 -10.28
C ALA A 82 -42.27 1.41 -9.22
N ASP A 83 -41.05 1.03 -9.63
CA ASP A 83 -40.00 0.60 -8.71
C ASP A 83 -39.48 1.74 -7.81
N ASP A 84 -39.49 3.00 -8.28
CA ASP A 84 -39.23 4.17 -7.44
C ASP A 84 -40.38 4.45 -6.46
N LEU A 85 -41.65 4.36 -6.87
CA LEU A 85 -42.79 4.49 -5.95
C LEU A 85 -42.78 3.41 -4.85
N LEU A 86 -42.33 2.19 -5.16
CA LEU A 86 -42.17 1.11 -4.17
C LEU A 86 -41.00 1.35 -3.21
N ASP A 87 -39.91 1.98 -3.66
CA ASP A 87 -38.85 2.46 -2.77
C ASP A 87 -39.35 3.56 -1.82
N GLU A 88 -40.21 4.47 -2.28
CA GLU A 88 -40.79 5.52 -1.42
C GLU A 88 -41.80 4.95 -0.41
N ILE A 89 -42.66 4.00 -0.82
CA ILE A 89 -43.57 3.30 0.10
C ILE A 89 -42.78 2.52 1.17
N ALA A 90 -41.74 1.79 0.76
CA ALA A 90 -40.87 1.08 1.70
C ALA A 90 -40.10 2.03 2.64
N TYR A 91 -39.65 3.18 2.12
CA TYR A 91 -39.00 4.24 2.90
C TYR A 91 -39.94 4.80 3.98
N GLU A 92 -41.15 5.23 3.63
CA GLU A 92 -42.08 5.79 4.63
C GLU A 92 -42.60 4.71 5.58
N ALA A 93 -42.70 3.45 5.16
CA ALA A 93 -43.02 2.33 6.04
C ALA A 93 -41.92 2.10 7.10
N LEU A 94 -40.65 2.10 6.70
CA LEU A 94 -39.52 1.96 7.61
C LEU A 94 -39.35 3.19 8.52
N ARG A 95 -39.55 4.38 7.97
CA ARG A 95 -39.56 5.64 8.72
C ARG A 95 -40.61 5.63 9.83
N CYS A 96 -41.87 5.29 9.51
CA CYS A 96 -42.94 5.23 10.51
C CYS A 96 -42.67 4.18 11.61
N LYS A 97 -42.01 3.05 11.30
CA LYS A 97 -41.56 2.08 12.31
C LYS A 97 -40.53 2.73 13.26
N LEU A 98 -39.46 3.31 12.70
CA LEU A 98 -38.36 3.89 13.48
C LEU A 98 -38.76 5.14 14.28
N GLU A 99 -39.67 5.98 13.77
CA GLU A 99 -40.20 7.14 14.49
C GLU A 99 -41.14 6.71 15.65
N ALA A 100 -41.92 5.63 15.48
CA ALA A 100 -42.74 5.08 16.56
C ALA A 100 -41.91 4.40 17.66
N GLU A 101 -40.84 3.69 17.30
CA GLU A 101 -39.88 3.09 18.25
C GLU A 101 -39.20 4.12 19.16
N SER A 102 -39.07 5.38 18.74
CA SER A 102 -38.59 6.47 19.63
C SER A 102 -39.59 6.94 20.68
N THR A 103 -40.83 6.43 20.70
CA THR A 103 -41.90 6.88 21.62
C THR A 103 -42.54 5.77 22.48
N SER A 104 -42.10 4.52 22.39
CA SER A 104 -42.67 3.40 23.16
C SER A 104 -41.62 2.41 23.69
N LYS A 105 -41.87 1.79 24.85
CA LYS A 105 -40.97 0.83 25.53
C LYS A 105 -41.57 -0.57 25.59
N HIS A 106 -40.80 -1.59 25.15
CA HIS A 106 -41.04 -3.05 25.25
C HIS A 106 -42.33 -3.55 24.51
N TYR A 107 -42.37 -4.66 23.76
CA TYR A 107 -41.66 -5.95 23.82
C TYR A 107 -41.43 -6.60 22.41
N LEU A 108 -40.58 -7.65 22.39
CA LEU A 108 -40.30 -8.76 21.42
C LEU A 108 -41.30 -9.06 20.25
N ALA A 109 -40.96 -9.67 19.09
CA ALA A 109 -39.70 -10.01 18.40
C ALA A 109 -39.99 -10.63 16.98
N PRO A 110 -39.00 -10.76 16.05
CA PRO A 110 -39.14 -11.46 14.75
C PRO A 110 -38.15 -12.65 14.50
N ARG A 111 -38.30 -13.39 13.38
CA ARG A 111 -37.49 -14.59 12.99
C ARG A 111 -36.83 -14.51 11.58
N LEU A 112 -35.77 -15.32 11.45
CA LEU A 112 -34.87 -15.75 10.34
C LEU A 112 -35.51 -16.02 8.94
N THR A 113 -34.76 -16.21 7.83
CA THR A 113 -33.30 -16.51 7.61
C THR A 113 -32.66 -15.57 6.53
N THR A 114 -31.76 -15.85 5.54
CA THR A 114 -31.11 -17.06 4.91
C THR A 114 -29.74 -16.68 4.25
N SER A 115 -29.13 -17.56 3.45
CA SER A 115 -27.80 -17.48 2.76
C SER A 115 -27.92 -17.76 1.24
N CYS A 116 -26.91 -17.78 0.33
CA CYS A 116 -25.43 -17.64 0.34
C CYS A 116 -24.92 -17.03 -1.03
N PRO A 117 -23.60 -16.80 -1.28
CA PRO A 117 -23.08 -16.04 -2.45
C PRO A 117 -22.22 -16.85 -3.46
N GLU A 118 -21.79 -16.22 -4.57
CA GLU A 118 -20.68 -16.71 -5.42
C GLU A 118 -19.88 -15.57 -6.10
N LYS A 119 -18.74 -15.89 -6.73
CA LYS A 119 -17.80 -14.94 -7.40
C LYS A 119 -18.07 -14.83 -8.91
N CYS A 120 -17.63 -13.73 -9.54
CA CYS A 120 -17.82 -13.48 -10.97
C CYS A 120 -16.47 -13.32 -11.71
N GLY A 121 -16.30 -14.07 -12.80
CA GLY A 121 -15.38 -13.76 -13.90
C GLY A 121 -16.17 -13.22 -15.10
N VAL A 122 -15.51 -12.63 -16.10
CA VAL A 122 -16.22 -12.10 -17.27
C VAL A 122 -16.60 -13.23 -18.22
N PHE A 123 -17.90 -13.46 -18.41
CA PHE A 123 -18.45 -14.46 -19.32
C PHE A 123 -19.52 -13.84 -20.24
N GLY A 124 -19.74 -14.43 -21.42
CA GLY A 124 -20.89 -14.13 -22.28
C GLY A 124 -20.83 -12.81 -23.05
N ARG A 125 -19.64 -12.33 -23.41
CA ARG A 125 -19.44 -11.10 -24.23
C ARG A 125 -18.82 -11.36 -25.60
N ASP A 126 -18.65 -12.63 -25.94
CA ASP A 126 -18.01 -13.10 -27.17
C ASP A 126 -18.85 -12.75 -28.41
N ILE A 127 -20.19 -12.69 -28.26
CA ILE A 127 -21.12 -12.25 -29.32
C ILE A 127 -20.92 -10.76 -29.67
N ASP A 128 -20.78 -9.87 -28.67
CA ASP A 128 -20.53 -8.44 -28.89
C ASP A 128 -19.17 -8.23 -29.59
N LYS A 129 -18.17 -9.01 -29.18
CA LYS A 129 -16.83 -9.03 -29.74
C LYS A 129 -16.85 -9.45 -31.22
N GLU A 130 -17.51 -10.57 -31.52
CA GLU A 130 -17.73 -11.09 -32.88
C GLU A 130 -18.45 -10.08 -33.80
N ALA A 131 -19.44 -9.36 -33.25
CA ALA A 131 -20.17 -8.32 -33.99
C ALA A 131 -19.29 -7.11 -34.34
N ILE A 132 -18.41 -6.68 -33.43
CA ILE A 132 -17.48 -5.57 -33.68
C ILE A 132 -16.40 -5.96 -34.69
N PHE A 133 -15.90 -7.21 -34.67
CA PHE A 133 -14.99 -7.70 -35.72
C PHE A 133 -15.62 -7.67 -37.11
N LYS A 134 -16.91 -8.00 -37.24
CA LYS A 134 -17.62 -7.95 -38.53
C LYS A 134 -17.78 -6.53 -39.07
N LEU A 135 -17.92 -5.53 -38.19
CA LEU A 135 -17.92 -4.11 -38.55
C LEU A 135 -16.54 -3.57 -38.99
N TRP A 136 -15.46 -4.30 -38.71
CA TRP A 136 -14.11 -4.00 -39.23
C TRP A 136 -13.78 -4.76 -40.52
N GLN A 137 -14.62 -5.72 -40.94
CA GLN A 137 -14.42 -6.53 -42.16
C GLN A 137 -15.42 -6.20 -43.29
N SER A 138 -16.31 -5.22 -43.08
CA SER A 138 -17.25 -4.73 -44.09
C SER A 138 -16.62 -3.61 -44.93
N ASP A 139 -16.58 -3.79 -46.26
CA ASP A 139 -15.95 -2.87 -47.25
C ASP A 139 -16.61 -1.49 -47.41
N ASP A 140 -17.46 -1.04 -46.49
CA ASP A 140 -18.07 0.31 -46.48
C ASP A 140 -17.05 1.45 -46.16
N ALA A 141 -15.76 1.19 -46.32
CA ALA A 141 -14.64 2.09 -46.08
C ALA A 141 -14.43 3.15 -47.19
N SER A 142 -15.53 3.64 -47.79
CA SER A 142 -15.52 4.67 -48.84
C SER A 142 -15.89 6.08 -48.33
N SER A 143 -15.66 6.35 -47.03
CA SER A 143 -15.63 7.72 -46.48
C SER A 143 -14.19 8.28 -46.56
N SER A 144 -14.07 9.54 -46.98
CA SER A 144 -12.88 10.04 -47.70
C SER A 144 -11.59 10.27 -46.91
N ASP A 145 -11.54 9.95 -45.62
CA ASP A 145 -10.39 10.22 -44.73
C ASP A 145 -9.76 8.97 -44.09
N GLY A 146 -10.21 7.76 -44.46
CA GLY A 146 -9.54 6.50 -44.09
C GLY A 146 -9.59 6.10 -42.60
N ILE A 147 -10.38 6.78 -41.77
CA ILE A 147 -10.53 6.50 -40.33
C ILE A 147 -11.90 5.87 -40.05
N CYS A 148 -11.90 4.60 -39.65
CA CYS A 148 -13.11 3.92 -39.14
C CYS A 148 -13.30 4.22 -37.65
N VAL A 149 -14.52 4.59 -37.23
CA VAL A 149 -14.87 4.89 -35.83
C VAL A 149 -16.07 4.03 -35.41
N VAL A 150 -15.85 3.08 -34.49
CA VAL A 150 -16.91 2.20 -33.95
C VAL A 150 -17.31 2.66 -32.53
N PRO A 151 -18.48 3.29 -32.34
CA PRO A 151 -18.89 3.82 -31.04
C PRO A 151 -19.52 2.74 -30.14
N ILE A 152 -18.83 2.34 -29.06
CA ILE A 152 -19.35 1.41 -28.05
C ILE A 152 -20.24 2.17 -27.05
N VAL A 153 -21.54 2.27 -27.37
CA VAL A 153 -22.56 3.02 -26.59
C VAL A 153 -23.37 2.09 -25.67
N GLY A 154 -23.99 2.65 -24.63
CA GLY A 154 -24.86 1.93 -23.68
C GLY A 154 -24.78 2.49 -22.25
N MET A 155 -25.49 1.88 -21.30
CA MET A 155 -25.58 2.38 -19.92
C MET A 155 -24.25 2.34 -19.13
N GLY A 156 -24.22 3.01 -17.98
CA GLY A 156 -23.11 2.90 -17.01
C GLY A 156 -23.06 1.51 -16.37
N GLY A 157 -21.87 1.02 -16.01
CA GLY A 157 -21.70 -0.25 -15.31
C GLY A 157 -21.75 -1.53 -16.16
N ILE A 158 -22.30 -1.51 -17.38
CA ILE A 158 -22.44 -2.70 -18.26
C ILE A 158 -21.10 -3.25 -18.83
N GLY A 159 -19.96 -2.84 -18.29
CA GLY A 159 -18.63 -3.26 -18.75
C GLY A 159 -18.23 -2.72 -20.13
N LYS A 160 -18.72 -1.57 -20.60
CA LYS A 160 -18.32 -1.01 -21.91
C LYS A 160 -16.81 -0.84 -22.06
N THR A 161 -16.17 -0.23 -21.06
CA THR A 161 -14.71 -0.09 -21.00
C THR A 161 -14.02 -1.45 -20.94
N THR A 162 -14.63 -2.43 -20.26
CA THR A 162 -14.15 -3.83 -20.20
C THR A 162 -14.25 -4.52 -21.56
N LEU A 163 -15.32 -4.32 -22.33
CA LEU A 163 -15.46 -4.84 -23.69
C LEU A 163 -14.45 -4.20 -24.64
N ALA A 164 -14.30 -2.88 -24.60
CA ALA A 164 -13.28 -2.17 -25.36
C ALA A 164 -11.85 -2.63 -25.00
N GLN A 165 -11.59 -2.90 -23.72
CA GLN A 165 -10.31 -3.42 -23.23
C GLN A 165 -10.11 -4.92 -23.54
N LEU A 166 -11.17 -5.72 -23.65
CA LEU A 166 -11.13 -7.11 -24.14
C LEU A 166 -10.80 -7.15 -25.63
N LEU A 167 -11.43 -6.29 -26.44
CA LEU A 167 -11.11 -6.13 -27.87
C LEU A 167 -9.67 -5.63 -28.07
N TYR A 168 -9.25 -4.59 -27.34
CA TYR A 168 -7.90 -4.03 -27.46
C TYR A 168 -6.79 -5.06 -27.23
N ASN A 169 -6.97 -5.95 -26.25
CA ASN A 169 -5.99 -6.98 -25.88
C ASN A 169 -6.12 -8.28 -26.68
N ASP A 170 -7.13 -8.42 -27.56
CA ASP A 170 -7.40 -9.68 -28.26
C ASP A 170 -6.31 -10.03 -29.29
N THR A 171 -6.05 -11.33 -29.47
CA THR A 171 -5.04 -11.84 -30.41
C THR A 171 -5.30 -11.40 -31.85
N ILE A 172 -6.56 -11.40 -32.31
CA ILE A 172 -6.88 -10.99 -33.69
C ILE A 172 -6.55 -9.50 -33.88
N VAL A 173 -6.84 -8.65 -32.89
CA VAL A 173 -6.48 -7.22 -32.93
C VAL A 173 -4.98 -7.02 -32.73
N ASN A 174 -4.26 -7.91 -32.03
CA ASN A 174 -2.79 -7.88 -31.91
C ASN A 174 -2.10 -8.23 -33.24
N GLU A 175 -2.70 -9.07 -34.07
CA GLU A 175 -2.14 -9.52 -35.35
C GLU A 175 -2.59 -8.66 -36.54
N SER A 176 -3.69 -7.90 -36.42
CA SER A 176 -4.28 -7.10 -37.52
C SER A 176 -3.86 -5.62 -37.57
N PHE A 177 -3.09 -5.12 -36.60
CA PHE A 177 -2.73 -3.69 -36.51
C PHE A 177 -1.31 -3.47 -35.98
N ASP A 178 -0.45 -2.85 -36.79
CA ASP A 178 0.97 -2.58 -36.46
C ASP A 178 1.17 -1.64 -35.25
N LEU A 179 0.18 -0.79 -34.97
CA LEU A 179 0.24 0.26 -33.95
C LEU A 179 -1.08 0.34 -33.17
N LYS A 180 -0.97 0.45 -31.84
CA LYS A 180 -2.11 0.57 -30.92
C LYS A 180 -1.91 1.70 -29.93
N ALA A 181 -2.98 2.45 -29.65
CA ALA A 181 -3.00 3.48 -28.62
C ALA A 181 -4.33 3.46 -27.86
N TRP A 182 -4.28 3.59 -26.53
CA TRP A 182 -5.46 3.74 -25.68
C TRP A 182 -5.54 5.18 -25.14
N VAL A 183 -6.31 6.03 -25.82
CA VAL A 183 -6.43 7.45 -25.46
C VAL A 183 -7.60 7.67 -24.50
N LYS A 184 -7.28 7.87 -23.21
CA LYS A 184 -8.24 8.41 -22.24
C LYS A 184 -8.20 9.93 -22.31
N ASN A 185 -9.29 10.58 -22.74
CA ASN A 185 -9.30 12.04 -22.90
C ASN A 185 -9.23 12.75 -21.53
N TYR A 186 -8.25 13.63 -21.36
CA TYR A 186 -8.07 14.48 -20.17
C TYR A 186 -8.50 15.91 -20.52
N PHE A 187 -9.73 16.29 -20.14
CA PHE A 187 -10.16 17.68 -20.21
C PHE A 187 -9.46 18.54 -19.14
N LYS A 188 -8.24 18.98 -19.45
CA LYS A 188 -7.82 20.32 -19.05
C LYS A 188 -8.61 21.35 -19.88
N ASP A 189 -8.85 22.50 -19.28
CA ASP A 189 -9.30 23.74 -19.95
C ASP A 189 -10.67 23.70 -20.65
N ALA A 190 -11.70 23.26 -19.92
CA ALA A 190 -13.12 23.36 -20.30
C ALA A 190 -13.99 24.10 -19.26
N TYR A 191 -13.45 25.08 -18.54
CA TYR A 191 -14.19 25.85 -17.52
C TYR A 191 -15.13 26.92 -18.11
N LYS A 192 -16.15 26.50 -18.85
CA LYS A 192 -17.36 27.28 -19.15
C LYS A 192 -18.59 26.42 -18.94
N LYS A 193 -19.39 26.77 -17.91
CA LYS A 193 -20.77 26.30 -17.65
C LYS A 193 -21.03 24.81 -17.95
N PHE A 194 -20.79 23.94 -16.97
CA PHE A 194 -21.44 22.64 -16.91
C PHE A 194 -22.91 22.83 -16.51
N GLU A 195 -23.77 23.17 -17.48
CA GLU A 195 -25.22 23.23 -17.24
C GLU A 195 -25.77 21.80 -17.17
N ILE A 196 -26.39 21.48 -16.03
CA ILE A 196 -26.96 20.15 -15.76
C ILE A 196 -28.28 20.03 -16.55
N PRO A 197 -28.44 19.04 -17.45
CA PRO A 197 -29.70 18.87 -18.17
C PRO A 197 -30.85 18.55 -17.20
N CYS A 198 -31.77 19.52 -17.01
CA CYS A 198 -32.90 19.41 -16.09
C CYS A 198 -33.90 18.30 -16.44
N GLU A 199 -33.71 17.64 -17.59
CA GLU A 199 -34.51 16.53 -18.12
C GLU A 199 -34.16 15.20 -17.46
N ALA A 200 -32.93 15.01 -16.97
CA ALA A 200 -32.41 13.73 -16.45
C ALA A 200 -32.94 13.33 -15.05
N LYS A 201 -34.18 13.67 -14.71
CA LYS A 201 -34.81 13.51 -13.38
C LYS A 201 -34.79 12.05 -12.85
N GLY A 202 -34.75 11.07 -13.76
CA GLY A 202 -34.64 9.64 -13.45
C GLY A 202 -33.22 9.13 -13.15
N LEU A 203 -32.20 10.00 -13.01
CA LEU A 203 -30.82 9.55 -12.80
C LEU A 203 -30.66 8.70 -11.52
N ARG A 204 -30.26 7.44 -11.70
CA ARG A 204 -30.06 6.45 -10.61
C ARG A 204 -28.62 6.30 -10.13
N THR A 205 -27.63 6.75 -10.91
CA THR A 205 -26.19 6.61 -10.59
C THR A 205 -25.43 7.87 -10.97
N PHE A 206 -24.70 8.45 -10.02
CA PHE A 206 -23.75 9.55 -10.23
C PHE A 206 -22.39 9.16 -9.65
N LEU A 207 -21.34 9.33 -10.45
CA LEU A 207 -19.96 9.01 -10.06
C LEU A 207 -19.06 10.21 -10.37
N GLY A 208 -18.70 10.98 -9.33
CA GLY A 208 -17.66 11.99 -9.45
C GLY A 208 -16.31 11.36 -9.81
N GLY A 209 -15.64 11.90 -10.83
CA GLY A 209 -14.28 11.48 -11.16
C GLY A 209 -13.27 11.87 -10.08
N GLU A 210 -12.13 11.21 -10.03
CA GLU A 210 -10.99 11.71 -9.25
C GLU A 210 -10.51 13.05 -9.84
N TRP A 211 -9.80 13.87 -9.05
CA TRP A 211 -9.16 15.14 -9.48
C TRP A 211 -10.05 16.37 -9.73
N TRP A 212 -11.17 16.52 -9.01
CA TRP A 212 -11.72 17.86 -8.79
C TRP A 212 -10.80 18.65 -7.85
N HIS A 213 -10.05 19.63 -8.36
CA HIS A 213 -9.31 20.58 -7.53
C HIS A 213 -10.26 21.53 -6.81
N GLU A 214 -9.89 21.98 -5.60
CA GLU A 214 -10.72 22.89 -4.78
C GLU A 214 -11.08 24.17 -5.56
N ASN A 215 -12.37 24.35 -5.81
CA ASN A 215 -12.94 25.46 -6.58
C ASN A 215 -14.38 25.68 -6.12
N ASP A 216 -14.70 26.90 -5.65
CA ASP A 216 -15.90 27.22 -4.86
C ASP A 216 -17.24 26.91 -5.57
N ASN A 217 -17.23 26.78 -6.90
CA ASN A 217 -18.42 26.42 -7.67
C ASN A 217 -18.81 24.92 -7.58
N ILE A 218 -17.89 24.03 -7.18
CA ILE A 218 -18.17 22.58 -7.12
C ILE A 218 -19.25 22.26 -6.07
N GLY A 219 -19.21 22.91 -4.91
CA GLY A 219 -20.22 22.74 -3.87
C GLY A 219 -21.62 23.12 -4.34
N LYS A 220 -21.76 24.28 -4.99
CA LYS A 220 -23.03 24.76 -5.56
C LYS A 220 -23.56 23.84 -6.67
N MET A 221 -22.69 23.38 -7.56
CA MET A 221 -23.07 22.41 -8.60
C MET A 221 -23.59 21.11 -7.96
N ILE A 222 -22.98 20.63 -6.88
CA ILE A 222 -23.44 19.44 -6.16
C ILE A 222 -24.75 19.69 -5.41
N ASP A 223 -24.97 20.88 -4.83
CA ASP A 223 -26.28 21.25 -4.31
C ASP A 223 -27.36 21.17 -5.40
N GLU A 224 -27.12 21.75 -6.58
CA GLU A 224 -28.07 21.73 -7.71
C GLU A 224 -28.32 20.31 -8.26
N LEU A 225 -27.27 19.47 -8.36
CA LEU A 225 -27.36 18.05 -8.69
C LEU A 225 -28.24 17.29 -7.68
N LEU A 226 -27.99 17.46 -6.38
CA LEU A 226 -28.71 16.77 -5.30
C LEU A 226 -30.18 17.22 -5.22
N HIS A 227 -30.47 18.50 -5.47
CA HIS A 227 -31.86 19.01 -5.54
C HIS A 227 -32.65 18.41 -6.72
N SER A 228 -31.96 18.13 -7.83
CA SER A 228 -32.57 17.68 -9.09
C SER A 228 -32.81 16.15 -9.13
N PHE A 229 -31.82 15.35 -8.73
CA PHE A 229 -31.82 13.90 -8.96
C PHE A 229 -32.30 13.09 -7.75
N LYS A 230 -33.62 13.11 -7.53
CA LYS A 230 -34.26 12.46 -6.37
C LYS A 230 -34.22 10.93 -6.42
N CYS A 231 -34.26 10.33 -7.60
CA CYS A 231 -34.24 8.87 -7.81
C CYS A 231 -32.85 8.22 -7.62
N LEU A 232 -31.86 8.96 -7.12
CA LEU A 232 -30.48 8.53 -7.07
C LEU A 232 -30.26 7.37 -6.07
N ARG A 233 -29.68 6.27 -6.56
CA ARG A 233 -29.41 5.03 -5.80
C ARG A 233 -27.93 4.84 -5.51
N VAL A 234 -27.05 5.36 -6.36
CA VAL A 234 -25.59 5.32 -6.23
C VAL A 234 -25.04 6.74 -6.37
N LEU A 235 -24.29 7.20 -5.37
CA LEU A 235 -23.61 8.49 -5.34
C LEU A 235 -22.15 8.28 -4.93
N SER A 236 -21.20 8.64 -5.79
CA SER A 236 -19.80 8.82 -5.43
C SER A 236 -19.41 10.28 -5.62
N LEU A 237 -18.73 10.86 -4.63
CA LEU A 237 -18.27 12.26 -4.62
C LEU A 237 -16.80 12.35 -4.22
N SER A 238 -16.15 13.37 -4.75
CA SER A 238 -14.70 13.60 -4.70
C SER A 238 -14.41 15.10 -4.71
N GLY A 239 -13.30 15.52 -4.10
CA GLY A 239 -12.83 16.92 -4.12
C GLY A 239 -13.69 17.96 -3.37
N ILE A 240 -14.75 17.54 -2.66
CA ILE A 240 -15.58 18.43 -1.83
C ILE A 240 -15.09 18.54 -0.38
N SER A 241 -15.25 19.72 0.21
CA SER A 241 -14.90 20.01 1.61
C SER A 241 -16.02 19.67 2.61
N GLU A 242 -17.28 19.78 2.19
CA GLU A 242 -18.48 19.51 3.01
C GLU A 242 -19.54 18.75 2.20
N LEU A 243 -20.41 17.99 2.89
CA LEU A 243 -21.52 17.25 2.27
C LEU A 243 -22.84 17.97 2.51
N PRO A 244 -23.56 18.43 1.47
CA PRO A 244 -24.78 19.21 1.67
C PRO A 244 -25.88 18.49 2.45
N VAL A 245 -26.60 19.27 3.27
CA VAL A 245 -27.72 18.79 4.10
C VAL A 245 -28.82 18.13 3.24
N PHE A 246 -28.95 18.52 1.97
CA PHE A 246 -29.90 17.92 1.03
C PHE A 246 -29.68 16.41 0.80
N VAL A 247 -28.47 15.87 1.00
CA VAL A 247 -28.18 14.44 0.78
C VAL A 247 -29.17 13.52 1.50
N GLY A 248 -29.64 13.91 2.69
CA GLY A 248 -30.63 13.17 3.48
C GLY A 248 -32.02 13.04 2.88
N LYS A 249 -32.34 13.80 1.83
CA LYS A 249 -33.61 13.75 1.09
C LYS A 249 -33.60 12.73 -0.06
N LEU A 250 -32.44 12.14 -0.39
CA LEU A 250 -32.31 11.11 -1.43
C LEU A 250 -32.83 9.75 -0.93
N LYS A 251 -34.16 9.62 -0.77
CA LYS A 251 -34.83 8.43 -0.22
C LYS A 251 -34.39 7.09 -0.83
N HIS A 252 -33.96 7.12 -2.08
CA HIS A 252 -33.59 5.95 -2.88
C HIS A 252 -32.11 5.54 -2.72
N LEU A 253 -31.30 6.32 -1.99
CA LEU A 253 -29.85 6.13 -1.94
C LEU A 253 -29.46 4.84 -1.20
N ARG A 254 -28.73 3.95 -1.89
CA ARG A 254 -28.26 2.64 -1.40
C ARG A 254 -26.74 2.59 -1.26
N TYR A 255 -26.01 3.37 -2.05
CA TYR A 255 -24.55 3.47 -2.01
C TYR A 255 -24.13 4.95 -1.96
N LEU A 256 -23.31 5.30 -0.95
CA LEU A 256 -22.64 6.59 -0.84
C LEU A 256 -21.14 6.38 -0.62
N ASP A 257 -20.33 6.95 -1.51
CA ASP A 257 -18.86 7.00 -1.38
C ASP A 257 -18.39 8.45 -1.40
N ILE A 258 -17.56 8.78 -0.41
CA ILE A 258 -16.95 10.11 -0.24
C ILE A 258 -15.46 9.98 0.13
N ARG A 259 -14.80 8.86 -0.18
CA ARG A 259 -13.42 8.57 0.28
C ARG A 259 -12.43 9.69 -0.03
N TYR A 260 -12.48 10.22 -1.25
CA TYR A 260 -11.54 11.21 -1.78
C TYR A 260 -12.09 12.64 -1.64
N THR A 261 -12.57 12.99 -0.45
CA THR A 261 -13.13 14.32 -0.11
C THR A 261 -12.48 14.88 1.15
N GLY A 262 -12.52 16.19 1.34
CA GLY A 262 -12.06 16.88 2.54
C GLY A 262 -13.04 16.85 3.72
N ILE A 263 -14.16 16.12 3.61
CA ILE A 263 -15.26 16.12 4.58
C ILE A 263 -14.78 15.73 5.98
N LYS A 264 -14.97 16.63 6.95
CA LYS A 264 -14.59 16.44 8.37
C LYS A 264 -15.74 15.93 9.25
N HIS A 265 -16.98 16.29 8.88
CA HIS A 265 -18.22 15.99 9.59
C HIS A 265 -19.33 15.64 8.58
N LEU A 266 -20.22 14.72 8.94
CA LEU A 266 -21.41 14.40 8.14
C LEU A 266 -22.65 15.09 8.71
N PRO A 267 -23.59 15.58 7.87
CA PRO A 267 -24.82 16.18 8.36
C PRO A 267 -25.72 15.12 9.01
N ASN A 268 -26.41 15.48 10.10
CA ASN A 268 -27.39 14.58 10.76
C ASN A 268 -28.57 14.19 9.85
N SER A 269 -28.81 14.91 8.74
CA SER A 269 -29.79 14.52 7.72
C SER A 269 -29.41 13.23 6.98
N LEU A 270 -28.13 12.84 6.94
CA LEU A 270 -27.71 11.54 6.38
C LEU A 270 -28.41 10.37 7.09
N CYS A 271 -28.80 10.54 8.36
CA CYS A 271 -29.52 9.54 9.15
C CYS A 271 -31.01 9.34 8.78
N SER A 272 -31.57 10.09 7.82
CA SER A 272 -32.85 9.75 7.19
C SER A 272 -32.73 8.83 5.98
N LEU A 273 -31.51 8.45 5.55
CA LEU A 273 -31.30 7.53 4.43
C LEU A 273 -31.53 6.06 4.80
N TYR A 274 -32.76 5.70 5.18
CA TYR A 274 -33.09 4.36 5.68
C TYR A 274 -32.83 3.21 4.69
N ASN A 275 -32.71 3.51 3.39
CA ASN A 275 -32.38 2.55 2.34
C ASN A 275 -30.87 2.36 2.09
N LEU A 276 -30.00 3.10 2.80
CA LEU A 276 -28.55 3.06 2.61
C LEU A 276 -27.95 1.71 3.03
N GLN A 277 -27.21 1.07 2.13
CA GLN A 277 -26.59 -0.25 2.31
C GLN A 277 -25.07 -0.18 2.40
N THR A 278 -24.45 0.76 1.68
CA THR A 278 -23.00 1.00 1.70
C THR A 278 -22.70 2.48 1.94
N LEU A 279 -21.84 2.76 2.91
CA LEU A 279 -21.28 4.08 3.21
C LEU A 279 -19.76 3.97 3.31
N ILE A 280 -19.03 4.64 2.42
CA ILE A 280 -17.57 4.71 2.42
C ILE A 280 -17.15 6.12 2.81
N LEU A 281 -16.38 6.25 3.89
CA LEU A 281 -16.06 7.51 4.53
C LEU A 281 -14.77 8.14 3.99
N SER A 282 -14.69 9.48 4.08
CA SER A 282 -13.44 10.23 3.91
C SER A 282 -12.48 9.98 5.08
N TRP A 283 -11.19 9.90 4.77
CA TRP A 283 -10.09 9.86 5.74
C TRP A 283 -10.02 11.13 6.63
N CYS A 284 -10.66 12.23 6.21
CA CYS A 284 -10.76 13.47 6.98
C CYS A 284 -11.82 13.44 8.09
N ILE A 285 -12.74 12.45 8.10
CA ILE A 285 -13.84 12.42 9.07
C ILE A 285 -13.32 12.18 10.49
N THR A 286 -13.80 13.03 11.42
CA THR A 286 -13.41 13.03 12.84
C THR A 286 -14.53 12.58 13.79
N GLU A 287 -15.79 12.75 13.38
CA GLU A 287 -16.99 12.47 14.18
C GLU A 287 -18.13 11.98 13.29
N LEU A 288 -18.98 11.09 13.80
CA LEU A 288 -20.12 10.52 13.08
C LEU A 288 -21.46 11.06 13.61
N PRO A 289 -22.51 11.14 12.76
CA PRO A 289 -23.84 11.59 13.17
C PRO A 289 -24.43 10.78 14.33
N ILE A 290 -24.94 11.47 15.34
CA ILE A 290 -25.49 10.90 16.57
C ILE A 290 -26.64 9.92 16.30
N ASN A 291 -27.37 10.12 15.19
CA ASN A 291 -28.52 9.29 14.80
C ASN A 291 -28.16 8.09 13.89
N MET A 292 -26.88 7.73 13.73
CA MET A 292 -26.45 6.67 12.78
C MET A 292 -27.14 5.32 12.99
N GLY A 293 -27.51 4.96 14.22
CA GLY A 293 -28.31 3.76 14.54
C GLY A 293 -29.69 3.65 13.86
N LYS A 294 -30.14 4.68 13.13
CA LYS A 294 -31.36 4.63 12.28
C LYS A 294 -31.13 3.95 10.92
N LEU A 295 -29.88 3.79 10.47
CA LEU A 295 -29.54 3.24 9.15
C LEU A 295 -29.62 1.70 9.09
N VAL A 296 -30.70 1.10 9.56
CA VAL A 296 -30.79 -0.35 9.86
C VAL A 296 -30.55 -1.30 8.68
N ASN A 297 -30.60 -0.80 7.44
CA ASN A 297 -30.25 -1.55 6.23
C ASN A 297 -28.77 -1.52 5.85
N LEU A 298 -27.93 -0.80 6.60
CA LEU A 298 -26.50 -0.64 6.32
C LEU A 298 -25.76 -1.96 6.51
N ARG A 299 -25.07 -2.41 5.45
CA ARG A 299 -24.30 -3.65 5.36
C ARG A 299 -22.80 -3.39 5.37
N HIS A 300 -22.37 -2.25 4.86
CA HIS A 300 -20.95 -1.89 4.78
C HIS A 300 -20.74 -0.44 5.23
N LEU A 301 -20.06 -0.25 6.36
CA LEU A 301 -19.57 1.04 6.83
C LEU A 301 -18.04 1.02 6.75
N ASP A 302 -17.49 1.53 5.66
CA ASP A 302 -16.05 1.58 5.47
C ASP A 302 -15.48 2.87 6.06
N ASN A 303 -15.01 2.78 7.30
CA ASN A 303 -14.36 3.87 8.04
C ASN A 303 -12.82 3.75 8.06
N THR A 304 -12.22 3.02 7.11
CA THR A 304 -10.75 2.96 6.99
C THR A 304 -10.13 4.35 6.79
N GLY A 305 -8.95 4.58 7.39
CA GLY A 305 -8.24 5.86 7.31
C GLY A 305 -8.85 7.05 8.10
N THR A 306 -10.07 6.91 8.64
CA THR A 306 -10.73 7.97 9.43
C THR A 306 -10.00 8.32 10.73
N LYS A 307 -10.21 9.55 11.22
CA LYS A 307 -9.66 10.06 12.48
C LYS A 307 -10.71 10.14 13.58
N LEU A 308 -11.59 9.13 13.65
CA LEU A 308 -12.70 9.08 14.59
C LEU A 308 -12.24 9.08 16.05
N LYS A 309 -12.94 9.86 16.88
CA LYS A 309 -12.75 9.88 18.35
C LYS A 309 -13.45 8.71 19.03
N GLU A 310 -14.72 8.47 18.67
CA GLU A 310 -15.57 7.41 19.18
C GLU A 310 -16.67 7.05 18.16
N MET A 311 -17.30 5.88 18.30
CA MET A 311 -18.48 5.52 17.53
C MET A 311 -19.68 6.40 17.91
N PRO A 312 -20.66 6.62 17.00
CA PRO A 312 -21.91 7.27 17.35
C PRO A 312 -22.79 6.30 18.17
N PRO A 313 -23.66 6.79 19.05
CA PRO A 313 -24.53 5.93 19.84
C PRO A 313 -25.49 5.08 19.00
N GLN A 314 -25.83 3.90 19.52
CA GLN A 314 -26.76 2.95 18.90
C GLN A 314 -26.30 2.39 17.55
N ILE A 315 -24.99 2.41 17.24
CA ILE A 315 -24.42 1.65 16.11
C ILE A 315 -24.73 0.15 16.21
N GLY A 316 -24.91 -0.39 17.42
CA GLY A 316 -25.39 -1.75 17.66
C GLY A 316 -26.78 -2.07 17.09
N LYS A 317 -27.60 -1.06 16.75
CA LYS A 317 -28.86 -1.28 16.01
C LYS A 317 -28.66 -1.76 14.57
N LEU A 318 -27.46 -1.60 14.01
CA LEU A 318 -27.15 -1.96 12.62
C LEU A 318 -26.89 -3.47 12.46
N LYS A 319 -27.85 -4.31 12.84
CA LYS A 319 -27.68 -5.78 12.91
C LYS A 319 -27.35 -6.45 11.57
N ASN A 320 -27.62 -5.77 10.45
CA ASN A 320 -27.28 -6.19 9.09
C ASN A 320 -25.82 -5.85 8.67
N LEU A 321 -25.04 -5.17 9.52
CA LEU A 321 -23.70 -4.69 9.21
C LEU A 321 -22.71 -5.86 9.13
N LYS A 322 -22.13 -6.05 7.94
CA LYS A 322 -21.15 -7.12 7.62
C LYS A 322 -19.71 -6.63 7.59
N LYS A 323 -19.49 -5.35 7.25
CA LYS A 323 -18.15 -4.73 7.21
C LYS A 323 -18.14 -3.47 8.07
N LEU A 324 -17.31 -3.49 9.13
CA LEU A 324 -16.97 -2.34 9.97
C LEU A 324 -15.47 -2.42 10.34
N PRO A 325 -14.57 -1.85 9.53
CA PRO A 325 -13.13 -2.07 9.69
C PRO A 325 -12.54 -1.53 11.00
N LEU A 326 -13.03 -0.40 11.50
CA LEU A 326 -12.62 0.21 12.77
C LEU A 326 -13.82 0.36 13.71
N PHE A 327 -13.63 0.12 15.01
CA PHE A 327 -14.59 0.43 16.07
C PHE A 327 -13.88 1.23 17.16
N PHE A 328 -14.36 2.42 17.49
CA PHE A 328 -13.73 3.30 18.49
C PHE A 328 -14.58 3.36 19.76
N VAL A 329 -14.11 2.74 20.85
CA VAL A 329 -14.84 2.72 22.13
C VAL A 329 -14.87 4.13 22.70
N GLY A 330 -16.08 4.66 22.92
CA GLY A 330 -16.29 5.99 23.46
C GLY A 330 -16.19 6.07 24.98
N LYS A 331 -15.99 7.29 25.49
CA LYS A 331 -15.85 7.54 26.93
C LYS A 331 -17.17 7.47 27.68
N HIS A 332 -18.26 7.80 27.00
CA HIS A 332 -19.59 7.88 27.60
C HIS A 332 -20.44 6.68 27.18
N GLY A 333 -21.34 6.23 28.07
CA GLY A 333 -22.02 4.92 27.95
C GLY A 333 -22.82 4.69 26.66
N GLY A 334 -23.17 5.76 25.93
CA GLY A 334 -23.83 5.69 24.63
C GLY A 334 -22.97 5.04 23.52
N SER A 335 -21.64 5.00 23.66
CA SER A 335 -20.72 4.48 22.64
C SER A 335 -19.81 3.37 23.18
N SER A 336 -20.34 2.56 24.09
CA SER A 336 -19.61 1.51 24.80
C SER A 336 -19.29 0.29 23.91
N ILE A 337 -18.30 -0.52 24.33
CA ILE A 337 -17.90 -1.74 23.63
C ILE A 337 -19.03 -2.78 23.52
N ARG A 338 -20.05 -2.72 24.41
CA ARG A 338 -21.25 -3.57 24.39
C ARG A 338 -22.07 -3.45 23.11
N GLU A 339 -21.92 -2.39 22.32
CA GLU A 339 -22.64 -2.26 21.05
C GLU A 339 -22.17 -3.28 19.98
N LEU A 340 -20.98 -3.86 20.14
CA LEU A 340 -20.49 -4.95 19.29
C LEU A 340 -21.28 -6.27 19.45
N VAL A 341 -22.06 -6.44 20.53
CA VAL A 341 -22.77 -7.70 20.84
C VAL A 341 -23.89 -8.01 19.83
N GLU A 342 -24.55 -6.96 19.35
CA GLU A 342 -25.60 -7.04 18.33
C GLU A 342 -25.01 -7.18 16.91
N LEU A 343 -23.77 -6.73 16.70
CA LEU A 343 -23.06 -6.78 15.42
C LEU A 343 -22.43 -8.16 15.20
N ARG A 344 -23.26 -9.19 15.06
CA ARG A 344 -22.85 -10.61 14.99
C ARG A 344 -22.28 -11.03 13.64
N HIS A 345 -22.71 -10.40 12.55
CA HIS A 345 -22.33 -10.76 11.18
C HIS A 345 -21.10 -10.00 10.64
N LEU A 346 -20.29 -9.40 11.52
CA LEU A 346 -19.06 -8.72 11.14
C LEU A 346 -18.03 -9.73 10.60
N SER A 347 -17.45 -9.39 9.44
CA SER A 347 -16.60 -10.29 8.66
C SER A 347 -15.31 -9.60 8.19
N GLY A 348 -14.26 -10.39 7.97
CA GLY A 348 -12.95 -9.91 7.55
C GLY A 348 -12.19 -9.22 8.70
N LYS A 349 -11.86 -7.93 8.52
CA LYS A 349 -11.03 -7.16 9.46
C LYS A 349 -11.88 -6.34 10.43
N LEU A 350 -11.58 -6.43 11.73
CA LEU A 350 -12.11 -5.57 12.79
C LEU A 350 -10.96 -4.98 13.62
N SER A 351 -10.99 -3.66 13.86
CA SER A 351 -9.98 -2.94 14.65
C SER A 351 -10.62 -2.17 15.80
N ILE A 352 -10.64 -2.77 16.99
CA ILE A 352 -11.19 -2.14 18.21
C ILE A 352 -10.12 -1.21 18.80
N SER A 353 -10.44 0.08 18.87
CA SER A 353 -9.57 1.16 19.34
C SER A 353 -10.13 1.84 20.58
N ASN A 354 -9.24 2.47 21.34
CA ASN A 354 -9.52 3.21 22.57
C ASN A 354 -10.02 2.31 23.71
N LEU A 355 -9.46 1.11 23.81
CA LEU A 355 -9.84 0.07 24.79
C LEU A 355 -9.64 0.48 26.26
N GLU A 356 -8.88 1.54 26.55
CA GLU A 356 -8.81 2.15 27.88
C GLU A 356 -10.17 2.67 28.39
N ASN A 357 -11.10 3.00 27.49
CA ASN A 357 -12.43 3.53 27.79
C ASN A 357 -13.45 2.45 28.20
N VAL A 358 -13.11 1.15 28.14
CA VAL A 358 -13.99 0.07 28.66
C VAL A 358 -14.12 0.25 30.18
N HIS A 359 -15.34 0.36 30.72
CA HIS A 359 -15.52 0.76 32.13
C HIS A 359 -15.48 -0.41 33.10
N CYS A 360 -16.11 -1.54 32.75
CA CYS A 360 -16.13 -2.75 33.56
C CYS A 360 -15.64 -3.96 32.77
N THR A 361 -14.98 -4.91 33.43
CA THR A 361 -14.57 -6.20 32.83
C THR A 361 -15.75 -7.00 32.30
N LYS A 362 -16.94 -6.85 32.92
CA LYS A 362 -18.20 -7.41 32.40
C LYS A 362 -18.54 -6.90 31.00
N ASP A 363 -18.31 -5.62 30.71
CA ASP A 363 -18.53 -5.04 29.38
C ASP A 363 -17.72 -5.78 28.31
N ALA A 364 -16.51 -6.24 28.64
CA ALA A 364 -15.64 -7.03 27.78
C ALA A 364 -16.13 -8.50 27.64
N THR A 365 -16.56 -9.14 28.74
CA THR A 365 -17.16 -10.49 28.67
C THR A 365 -18.39 -10.55 27.76
N GLU A 366 -19.19 -9.48 27.75
CA GLU A 366 -20.42 -9.40 26.97
C GLU A 366 -20.16 -9.32 25.46
N VAL A 367 -18.99 -8.85 24.99
CA VAL A 367 -18.68 -8.57 23.56
C VAL A 367 -18.84 -9.79 22.64
N MET A 368 -18.67 -11.00 23.18
CA MET A 368 -18.78 -12.28 22.45
C MET A 368 -17.95 -12.29 21.15
N LEU A 369 -16.67 -11.90 21.19
CA LEU A 369 -15.79 -11.96 20.01
C LEU A 369 -15.63 -13.39 19.47
N LYS A 370 -15.62 -14.39 20.35
CA LYS A 370 -15.69 -15.82 20.03
C LYS A 370 -16.90 -16.25 19.17
N ASP A 371 -18.00 -15.48 19.14
CA ASP A 371 -19.16 -15.80 18.30
C ASP A 371 -18.99 -15.29 16.85
N LYS A 372 -18.02 -14.41 16.59
CA LYS A 372 -17.82 -13.70 15.31
C LYS A 372 -16.94 -14.49 14.34
N ARG A 373 -17.44 -15.67 13.93
CA ARG A 373 -16.70 -16.68 13.17
C ARG A 373 -16.14 -16.24 11.80
N ASP A 374 -16.70 -15.17 11.24
CA ASP A 374 -16.35 -14.64 9.92
C ASP A 374 -15.19 -13.61 9.97
N LEU A 375 -14.64 -13.31 11.15
CA LEU A 375 -13.47 -12.42 11.30
C LEU A 375 -12.16 -13.16 10.98
N SER A 376 -11.42 -12.62 10.01
CA SER A 376 -10.09 -13.11 9.60
C SER A 376 -8.95 -12.30 10.20
N GLU A 377 -9.18 -11.03 10.58
CA GLU A 377 -8.18 -10.16 11.19
C GLU A 377 -8.76 -9.36 12.37
N LEU A 378 -8.06 -9.36 13.50
CA LEU A 378 -8.41 -8.58 14.68
C LEU A 378 -7.26 -7.64 15.06
N VAL A 379 -7.58 -6.38 15.31
CA VAL A 379 -6.64 -5.41 15.87
C VAL A 379 -7.22 -4.87 17.18
N LEU A 380 -6.47 -5.00 18.27
CA LEU A 380 -6.80 -4.44 19.58
C LEU A 380 -5.84 -3.29 19.89
N LYS A 381 -6.37 -2.09 20.13
CA LYS A 381 -5.57 -0.87 20.30
C LYS A 381 -6.04 -0.06 21.52
N TRP A 382 -5.09 0.22 22.41
CA TRP A 382 -5.20 1.24 23.46
C TRP A 382 -4.66 2.59 22.97
N LYS A 383 -5.02 3.67 23.66
CA LYS A 383 -4.45 4.99 23.42
C LYS A 383 -3.02 5.08 23.95
N ASP A 384 -2.16 5.70 23.14
CA ASP A 384 -0.80 6.07 23.52
C ASP A 384 -0.83 7.30 24.44
N GLY A 385 -0.21 7.22 25.61
CA GLY A 385 -0.28 8.26 26.64
C GLY A 385 -0.03 7.76 28.07
N HIS A 386 0.18 8.73 28.98
CA HIS A 386 0.76 8.59 30.32
C HIS A 386 0.26 7.44 31.22
N ASP A 387 1.15 7.09 32.14
CA ASP A 387 1.22 5.93 33.02
C ASP A 387 0.16 5.86 34.14
N ASN A 388 -0.83 6.77 34.13
CA ASN A 388 -1.89 6.86 35.14
C ASN A 388 -3.14 5.99 34.80
N GLU A 389 -3.01 5.03 33.89
CA GLU A 389 -4.07 4.07 33.57
C GLU A 389 -3.85 2.73 34.30
N ASP A 390 -4.94 2.16 34.79
CA ASP A 390 -4.92 0.90 35.55
C ASP A 390 -4.45 -0.28 34.67
N LEU A 391 -3.27 -0.80 35.02
CA LEU A 391 -2.59 -1.90 34.32
C LEU A 391 -3.37 -3.21 34.48
N GLU A 392 -3.96 -3.45 35.65
CA GLU A 392 -4.69 -4.68 35.97
C GLU A 392 -6.10 -4.64 35.35
N LYS A 393 -6.76 -3.46 35.31
CA LYS A 393 -7.94 -3.24 34.45
C LYS A 393 -7.63 -3.56 32.99
N SER A 394 -6.50 -3.06 32.47
CA SER A 394 -6.09 -3.29 31.08
C SER A 394 -5.88 -4.78 30.78
N ARG A 395 -5.25 -5.51 31.71
CA ARG A 395 -5.09 -6.96 31.68
C ARG A 395 -6.43 -7.69 31.66
N ASN A 396 -7.31 -7.41 32.61
CA ASN A 396 -8.62 -8.05 32.70
C ASN A 396 -9.52 -7.73 31.50
N VAL A 397 -9.35 -6.59 30.82
CA VAL A 397 -10.03 -6.30 29.56
C VAL A 397 -9.49 -7.19 28.43
N LEU A 398 -8.18 -7.37 28.29
CA LEU A 398 -7.61 -8.23 27.25
C LEU A 398 -7.94 -9.72 27.46
N GLU A 399 -7.95 -10.20 28.71
CA GLU A 399 -8.34 -11.58 29.06
C GLU A 399 -9.73 -11.94 28.51
N GLN A 400 -10.70 -11.04 28.65
CA GLN A 400 -12.09 -11.29 28.23
C GLN A 400 -12.36 -11.02 26.74
N LEU A 401 -11.40 -10.44 26.00
CA LEU A 401 -11.51 -10.18 24.55
C LEU A 401 -10.98 -11.34 23.69
N CYS A 402 -11.18 -12.58 24.16
CA CYS A 402 -10.79 -13.80 23.44
C CYS A 402 -11.55 -13.93 22.08
N PRO A 403 -10.83 -14.02 20.94
CA PRO A 403 -11.43 -14.13 19.61
C PRO A 403 -11.87 -15.57 19.27
N HIS A 404 -12.47 -15.77 18.09
CA HIS A 404 -12.79 -17.10 17.58
C HIS A 404 -11.55 -17.79 16.97
N GLU A 405 -11.51 -19.12 17.04
CA GLU A 405 -10.40 -20.00 16.60
C GLU A 405 -10.07 -19.91 15.10
N ASN A 406 -10.99 -19.36 14.28
CA ASN A 406 -10.78 -19.07 12.85
C ASN A 406 -9.90 -17.84 12.57
N LEU A 407 -9.35 -17.17 13.60
CA LEU A 407 -8.66 -15.90 13.40
C LEU A 407 -7.27 -16.08 12.76
N ASN A 408 -7.12 -15.64 11.51
CA ASN A 408 -5.86 -15.78 10.77
C ASN A 408 -4.79 -14.75 11.16
N SER A 409 -5.17 -13.60 11.72
CA SER A 409 -4.22 -12.54 12.08
C SER A 409 -4.67 -11.72 13.29
N LEU A 410 -3.76 -11.50 14.22
CA LEU A 410 -3.97 -10.71 15.44
C LEU A 410 -2.91 -9.63 15.59
N THR A 411 -3.33 -8.40 15.88
CA THR A 411 -2.44 -7.28 16.16
C THR A 411 -2.82 -6.60 17.47
N ILE A 412 -1.90 -6.51 18.43
CA ILE A 412 -2.10 -5.82 19.71
C ILE A 412 -1.21 -4.57 19.72
N LYS A 413 -1.77 -3.41 20.10
CA LYS A 413 -1.06 -2.12 20.10
C LYS A 413 -1.28 -1.33 21.39
N ASN A 414 -0.20 -0.78 21.93
CA ASN A 414 -0.16 0.12 23.09
C ASN A 414 -0.71 -0.52 24.38
N TYR A 415 -0.73 -1.85 24.45
CA TYR A 415 -1.34 -2.60 25.55
C TYR A 415 -0.60 -2.35 26.87
N LYS A 416 -1.36 -1.99 27.91
CA LYS A 416 -0.83 -1.52 29.20
C LYS A 416 -0.82 -2.57 30.32
N GLY A 417 -1.28 -3.80 30.07
CA GLY A 417 -1.19 -4.87 31.06
C GLY A 417 0.23 -5.40 31.24
N THR A 418 0.50 -6.01 32.39
CA THR A 418 1.84 -6.54 32.77
C THR A 418 2.17 -7.91 32.20
N SER A 419 1.16 -8.63 31.72
CA SER A 419 1.24 -9.98 31.11
C SER A 419 0.17 -10.13 30.04
N PHE A 420 0.33 -11.11 29.15
CA PHE A 420 -0.68 -11.49 28.16
C PHE A 420 -1.60 -12.59 28.70
N PRO A 421 -2.83 -12.72 28.15
CA PRO A 421 -3.74 -13.80 28.54
C PRO A 421 -3.29 -15.14 27.97
N ASN A 422 -3.65 -16.22 28.67
CA ASN A 422 -3.23 -17.58 28.30
C ASN A 422 -3.68 -17.98 26.88
N TRP A 423 -4.84 -17.48 26.44
CA TRP A 423 -5.40 -17.80 25.12
C TRP A 423 -4.52 -17.33 23.94
N LEU A 424 -3.62 -16.36 24.13
CA LEU A 424 -2.86 -15.75 23.04
C LEU A 424 -1.83 -16.69 22.37
N GLY A 425 -1.37 -17.72 23.08
CA GLY A 425 -0.50 -18.78 22.54
C GLY A 425 -1.12 -20.18 22.64
N ASP A 426 -2.45 -20.28 22.81
CA ASP A 426 -3.15 -21.55 22.93
C ASP A 426 -3.30 -22.25 21.57
N SER A 427 -3.17 -23.58 21.55
CA SER A 427 -3.16 -24.38 20.32
C SER A 427 -4.52 -24.44 19.59
N SER A 428 -5.62 -24.04 20.24
CA SER A 428 -6.93 -23.85 19.60
C SER A 428 -6.88 -22.83 18.46
N PHE A 429 -5.99 -21.82 18.53
CA PHE A 429 -5.74 -20.86 17.45
C PHE A 429 -4.89 -21.43 16.30
N SER A 430 -5.19 -22.67 15.92
CA SER A 430 -4.56 -23.43 14.83
C SER A 430 -4.51 -22.69 13.49
N ASN A 431 -5.47 -21.81 13.21
CA ASN A 431 -5.54 -20.99 11.98
C ASN A 431 -4.65 -19.74 12.01
N MET A 432 -3.99 -19.42 13.13
CA MET A 432 -3.24 -18.17 13.30
C MET A 432 -1.99 -18.11 12.41
N VAL A 433 -2.00 -17.25 11.39
CA VAL A 433 -0.90 -17.08 10.43
C VAL A 433 0.02 -15.92 10.80
N SER A 434 -0.50 -14.85 11.41
CA SER A 434 0.27 -13.63 11.67
C SER A 434 -0.05 -12.96 13.02
N ILE A 435 0.97 -12.79 13.87
CA ILE A 435 0.87 -12.04 15.13
C ILE A 435 1.78 -10.80 15.09
N VAL A 436 1.23 -9.65 15.48
CA VAL A 436 1.96 -8.37 15.56
C VAL A 436 1.69 -7.67 16.89
N LEU A 437 2.67 -7.67 17.80
CA LEU A 437 2.58 -7.00 19.10
C LEU A 437 3.41 -5.71 19.07
N ARG A 438 2.85 -4.57 19.50
CA ARG A 438 3.53 -3.26 19.46
C ARG A 438 3.28 -2.40 20.69
N ASN A 439 4.32 -1.72 21.18
CA ASN A 439 4.24 -0.72 22.25
C ASN A 439 3.63 -1.30 23.55
N CYS A 440 3.95 -2.57 23.84
CA CYS A 440 3.47 -3.31 25.00
C CYS A 440 4.44 -3.10 26.19
N LYS A 441 4.67 -1.82 26.54
CA LYS A 441 5.83 -1.39 27.31
C LYS A 441 6.00 -2.10 28.66
N TYR A 442 4.90 -2.34 29.37
CA TYR A 442 4.89 -2.91 30.73
C TYR A 442 4.81 -4.45 30.76
N CYS A 443 4.84 -5.13 29.61
CA CYS A 443 4.90 -6.60 29.57
C CYS A 443 6.32 -7.08 29.88
N PHE A 444 6.46 -8.03 30.81
CA PHE A 444 7.76 -8.55 31.27
C PHE A 444 8.19 -9.88 30.64
N SER A 445 7.25 -10.71 30.18
CA SER A 445 7.51 -11.92 29.37
C SER A 445 6.74 -11.88 28.04
N LEU A 446 7.04 -12.83 27.15
CA LEU A 446 6.36 -13.01 25.86
C LEU A 446 5.37 -14.19 25.92
N PRO A 447 4.22 -14.11 25.24
CA PRO A 447 3.25 -15.19 25.21
C PRO A 447 3.80 -16.45 24.50
N PRO A 448 3.22 -17.65 24.75
CA PRO A 448 3.73 -18.94 24.26
C PRO A 448 3.37 -19.20 22.78
N LEU A 449 3.87 -18.35 21.89
CA LEU A 449 3.52 -18.35 20.46
C LEU A 449 4.14 -19.50 19.66
N GLY A 450 5.16 -20.17 20.20
CA GLY A 450 5.81 -21.31 19.53
C GLY A 450 4.89 -22.51 19.29
N GLN A 451 3.78 -22.59 20.02
CA GLN A 451 2.78 -23.66 19.93
C GLN A 451 1.83 -23.52 18.73
N LEU A 452 1.83 -22.39 18.03
CA LEU A 452 0.87 -22.07 16.97
C LEU A 452 1.31 -22.70 15.62
N PRO A 453 0.60 -23.72 15.09
CA PRO A 453 1.14 -24.61 14.05
C PRO A 453 1.25 -23.99 12.66
N LEU A 454 0.48 -22.92 12.36
CA LEU A 454 0.47 -22.22 11.07
C LEU A 454 1.05 -20.79 11.15
N LEU A 455 1.68 -20.41 12.28
CA LEU A 455 2.21 -19.06 12.48
C LEU A 455 3.41 -18.80 11.58
N LYS A 456 3.17 -18.15 10.43
CA LYS A 456 4.19 -17.74 9.44
C LYS A 456 4.86 -16.42 9.79
N LYS A 457 4.18 -15.49 10.45
CA LYS A 457 4.67 -14.13 10.65
C LYS A 457 4.53 -13.64 12.08
N LEU A 458 5.66 -13.34 12.72
CA LEU A 458 5.71 -12.75 14.06
C LEU A 458 6.51 -11.45 14.06
N LYS A 459 5.90 -10.35 14.55
CA LYS A 459 6.60 -9.07 14.77
C LYS A 459 6.30 -8.49 16.14
N ILE A 460 7.35 -8.23 16.91
CA ILE A 460 7.34 -7.73 18.28
C ILE A 460 8.08 -6.40 18.28
N VAL A 461 7.45 -5.33 18.79
CA VAL A 461 7.94 -3.94 18.66
C VAL A 461 7.74 -3.17 19.96
N SER A 462 8.74 -2.41 20.44
CA SER A 462 8.62 -1.50 21.58
C SER A 462 8.13 -2.18 22.87
N PHE A 463 8.85 -3.21 23.34
CA PHE A 463 8.64 -3.84 24.64
C PHE A 463 9.77 -3.43 25.58
N HIS A 464 9.44 -2.73 26.66
CA HIS A 464 10.43 -2.15 27.58
C HIS A 464 10.64 -3.00 28.84
N GLY A 465 9.72 -3.90 29.19
CA GLY A 465 9.85 -4.78 30.36
C GLY A 465 10.52 -6.14 30.10
N VAL A 466 10.64 -6.57 28.83
CA VAL A 466 11.17 -7.90 28.48
C VAL A 466 12.69 -7.95 28.62
N PHE A 467 13.16 -8.57 29.69
CA PHE A 467 14.58 -8.80 29.96
C PHE A 467 15.15 -9.99 29.16
N ALA A 468 14.36 -11.05 29.00
CA ALA A 468 14.76 -12.27 28.29
C ALA A 468 13.64 -12.80 27.39
N VAL A 469 14.04 -13.47 26.31
CA VAL A 469 13.20 -14.39 25.55
C VAL A 469 13.58 -15.79 26.03
N ASP A 470 12.72 -16.41 26.83
CA ASP A 470 12.98 -17.66 27.53
C ASP A 470 12.12 -18.83 26.98
N HIS A 471 11.98 -19.90 27.77
CA HIS A 471 11.20 -21.07 27.38
C HIS A 471 9.70 -20.79 27.24
N GLU A 472 9.12 -19.80 27.94
CA GLU A 472 7.68 -19.49 27.83
C GLU A 472 7.31 -19.17 26.38
N PHE A 473 8.14 -18.40 25.68
CA PHE A 473 7.93 -17.98 24.29
C PHE A 473 7.72 -19.16 23.31
N TYR A 474 8.37 -20.29 23.57
CA TYR A 474 8.29 -21.50 22.75
C TYR A 474 7.07 -22.38 23.10
N GLY A 475 6.51 -22.23 24.30
CA GLY A 475 5.44 -23.06 24.84
C GLY A 475 5.91 -24.07 25.90
N ASN A 476 4.96 -24.85 26.43
CA ASN A 476 5.21 -25.82 27.50
C ASN A 476 5.93 -27.08 26.97
N GLY A 477 7.24 -26.95 26.73
CA GLY A 477 8.09 -27.95 26.08
C GLY A 477 8.39 -29.19 26.92
N SER A 478 7.42 -30.09 27.10
CA SER A 478 7.65 -31.42 27.69
C SER A 478 6.87 -32.58 27.04
N SER A 479 5.98 -32.33 26.07
CA SER A 479 5.14 -33.38 25.48
C SER A 479 4.79 -33.25 23.98
N THR A 480 5.22 -32.19 23.29
CA THR A 480 4.95 -32.03 21.86
C THR A 480 5.91 -32.87 21.00
N ILE A 481 5.36 -33.70 20.12
CA ILE A 481 6.11 -34.50 19.13
C ILE A 481 6.75 -33.59 18.05
N GLU A 482 6.21 -32.38 17.87
CA GLU A 482 6.64 -31.41 16.86
C GLU A 482 7.46 -30.26 17.47
N PRO A 483 8.42 -29.68 16.71
CA PRO A 483 9.22 -28.56 17.18
C PRO A 483 8.41 -27.24 17.20
N PRO A 484 8.67 -26.34 18.18
CA PRO A 484 8.11 -24.98 18.19
C PRO A 484 8.37 -24.21 16.90
N PHE A 485 7.46 -23.31 16.53
CA PHE A 485 7.56 -22.44 15.35
C PHE A 485 7.77 -23.18 14.01
N ARG A 486 7.24 -24.41 13.87
CA ARG A 486 7.30 -25.33 12.71
C ARG A 486 6.92 -24.76 11.32
N SER A 487 6.42 -23.52 11.24
CA SER A 487 6.04 -22.89 9.97
C SER A 487 6.32 -21.37 9.95
N LEU A 488 7.16 -20.88 10.86
CA LEU A 488 7.53 -19.46 10.94
C LEU A 488 8.50 -19.08 9.82
N GLU A 489 8.09 -18.13 8.97
CA GLU A 489 8.81 -17.64 7.79
C GLU A 489 9.43 -16.24 8.04
N TYR A 490 8.80 -15.42 8.89
CA TYR A 490 9.24 -14.08 9.24
C TYR A 490 9.22 -13.88 10.76
N LEU A 491 10.37 -13.53 11.34
CA LEU A 491 10.52 -13.17 12.75
C LEU A 491 11.15 -11.78 12.86
N SER A 492 10.56 -10.90 13.64
CA SER A 492 11.13 -9.58 13.87
C SER A 492 10.94 -9.07 15.29
N PHE A 493 12.06 -8.65 15.88
CA PHE A 493 12.15 -7.85 17.10
C PHE A 493 12.61 -6.43 16.73
N VAL A 494 11.98 -5.41 17.30
CA VAL A 494 12.29 -3.99 17.06
C VAL A 494 12.12 -3.22 18.36
N ASP A 495 13.05 -2.35 18.73
CA ASP A 495 12.95 -1.47 19.91
C ASP A 495 12.68 -2.30 21.20
N MET A 496 13.68 -3.07 21.60
CA MET A 496 13.64 -3.95 22.79
C MET A 496 14.72 -3.50 23.79
N PRO A 497 14.58 -2.34 24.44
CA PRO A 497 15.70 -1.66 25.13
C PRO A 497 16.25 -2.40 26.35
N GLU A 498 15.45 -3.24 27.02
CA GLU A 498 15.88 -4.01 28.20
C GLU A 498 16.27 -5.47 27.90
N TRP A 499 16.04 -5.94 26.67
CA TRP A 499 16.29 -7.33 26.29
C TRP A 499 17.79 -7.63 26.25
N GLN A 500 18.22 -8.60 27.07
CA GLN A 500 19.63 -8.98 27.24
C GLN A 500 19.92 -10.42 26.80
N GLN A 501 18.97 -11.34 27.02
CA GLN A 501 19.17 -12.77 26.78
C GLN A 501 18.12 -13.38 25.85
N TRP A 502 18.58 -14.14 24.87
CA TRP A 502 17.76 -15.12 24.16
C TRP A 502 18.17 -16.52 24.65
N VAL A 503 17.23 -17.27 25.21
CA VAL A 503 17.39 -18.70 25.50
C VAL A 503 17.04 -19.46 24.22
N ILE A 504 17.98 -20.22 23.66
CA ILE A 504 17.78 -20.96 22.42
C ILE A 504 17.23 -22.35 22.78
N PHE A 505 16.15 -22.78 22.12
CA PHE A 505 15.54 -24.09 22.34
C PHE A 505 16.29 -25.18 21.58
N GLU A 506 16.84 -26.17 22.29
CA GLU A 506 17.62 -27.29 21.75
C GLU A 506 16.70 -28.35 21.09
N GLY A 507 16.14 -28.03 19.92
CA GLY A 507 15.17 -28.91 19.25
C GLY A 507 14.85 -28.59 17.78
N GLY A 508 15.75 -27.94 17.04
CA GLY A 508 15.56 -27.69 15.60
C GLY A 508 14.50 -26.63 15.26
N VAL A 509 14.36 -25.61 16.13
CA VAL A 509 13.40 -24.51 15.97
C VAL A 509 13.82 -23.55 14.84
N PHE A 510 12.85 -22.84 14.26
CA PHE A 510 13.03 -21.90 13.14
C PHE A 510 13.52 -22.52 11.82
N SER A 511 13.24 -23.80 11.60
CA SER A 511 13.61 -24.55 10.39
C SER A 511 13.12 -23.91 9.07
N CYS A 512 11.94 -23.29 9.07
CA CYS A 512 11.36 -22.61 7.91
C CYS A 512 11.63 -21.09 7.84
N LEU A 513 12.44 -20.53 8.75
CA LEU A 513 12.60 -19.08 8.87
C LEU A 513 13.37 -18.51 7.67
N LEU A 514 12.72 -17.63 6.91
CA LEU A 514 13.28 -16.99 5.71
C LEU A 514 13.89 -15.63 6.05
N GLU A 515 13.22 -14.83 6.89
CA GLU A 515 13.67 -13.49 7.29
C GLU A 515 13.70 -13.31 8.81
N LEU A 516 14.86 -12.89 9.33
CA LEU A 516 15.05 -12.49 10.73
C LEU A 516 15.46 -11.02 10.81
N GLN A 517 14.70 -10.21 11.54
CA GLN A 517 15.03 -8.80 11.83
C GLN A 517 15.20 -8.57 13.34
N ILE A 518 16.31 -7.94 13.75
CA ILE A 518 16.57 -7.50 15.12
C ILE A 518 17.02 -6.03 15.05
N ILE A 519 16.19 -5.09 15.49
CA ILE A 519 16.41 -3.66 15.28
C ILE A 519 16.33 -2.90 16.61
N ASP A 520 17.28 -2.02 16.90
CA ASP A 520 17.35 -1.17 18.10
C ASP A 520 17.28 -1.93 19.45
N CYS A 521 17.73 -3.19 19.46
CA CYS A 521 17.78 -4.05 20.64
C CYS A 521 19.08 -3.83 21.43
N CYS A 522 19.27 -2.61 21.96
CA CYS A 522 20.56 -2.09 22.44
C CYS A 522 21.32 -2.93 23.48
N LYS A 523 20.63 -3.69 24.35
CA LYS A 523 21.25 -4.48 25.44
C LYS A 523 21.42 -5.97 25.14
N LEU A 524 20.98 -6.44 23.98
CA LEU A 524 21.08 -7.85 23.61
C LEU A 524 22.55 -8.23 23.53
N SER A 525 22.99 -9.18 24.36
CA SER A 525 24.42 -9.48 24.58
C SER A 525 24.76 -10.96 24.52
N LYS A 526 23.76 -11.84 24.38
CA LYS A 526 23.92 -13.30 24.24
C LYS A 526 23.54 -13.76 22.82
N CYS A 527 23.95 -14.99 22.48
CA CYS A 527 24.01 -15.51 21.12
C CYS A 527 22.67 -15.51 20.35
N LEU A 528 22.79 -15.48 19.02
CA LEU A 528 21.71 -15.73 18.06
C LEU A 528 21.46 -17.25 17.91
N PRO A 529 20.30 -17.69 17.38
CA PRO A 529 20.06 -19.10 17.06
C PRO A 529 21.09 -19.66 16.06
N ASN A 530 21.97 -20.56 16.52
CA ASN A 530 23.16 -20.99 15.78
C ASN A 530 22.92 -21.68 14.42
N HIS A 531 21.72 -22.20 14.14
CA HIS A 531 21.41 -22.90 12.89
C HIS A 531 20.06 -22.46 12.35
N LEU A 532 20.05 -21.87 11.15
CA LEU A 532 18.88 -21.32 10.48
C LEU A 532 18.92 -21.72 8.98
N PRO A 533 18.56 -22.96 8.63
CA PRO A 533 18.89 -23.55 7.32
C PRO A 533 18.24 -22.84 6.13
N SER A 534 17.00 -22.35 6.28
CA SER A 534 16.23 -21.69 5.22
C SER A 534 16.35 -20.16 5.20
N LEU A 535 17.18 -19.56 6.06
CA LEU A 535 17.27 -18.11 6.21
C LEU A 535 17.89 -17.47 4.97
N THR A 536 17.11 -16.66 4.25
CA THR A 536 17.52 -15.92 3.06
C THR A 536 17.90 -14.48 3.37
N LYS A 537 17.36 -13.90 4.45
CA LYS A 537 17.62 -12.52 4.87
C LYS A 537 17.83 -12.39 6.38
N LEU A 538 18.94 -11.75 6.76
CA LEU A 538 19.25 -11.38 8.14
C LEU A 538 19.48 -9.88 8.24
N VAL A 539 18.73 -9.19 9.11
CA VAL A 539 18.87 -7.77 9.39
C VAL A 539 19.08 -7.55 10.88
N ILE A 540 20.24 -7.04 11.26
CA ILE A 540 20.57 -6.69 12.65
C ILE A 540 21.01 -5.22 12.66
N ARG A 541 20.22 -4.33 13.30
CA ARG A 541 20.54 -2.90 13.41
C ARG A 541 20.42 -2.38 14.84
N GLY A 542 21.18 -1.36 15.22
CA GLY A 542 21.14 -0.70 16.54
C GLY A 542 21.60 -1.56 17.74
N CYS A 543 22.13 -2.77 17.50
CA CYS A 543 22.38 -3.79 18.53
C CYS A 543 23.77 -3.66 19.18
N LYS A 544 24.06 -2.51 19.80
CA LYS A 544 25.40 -2.06 20.23
C LYS A 544 26.15 -2.94 21.26
N GLN A 545 25.46 -3.87 21.92
CA GLN A 545 26.03 -4.82 22.89
C GLN A 545 26.08 -6.26 22.37
N LEU A 546 25.59 -6.54 21.15
CA LEU A 546 25.53 -7.89 20.60
C LEU A 546 26.93 -8.33 20.17
N VAL A 547 27.52 -9.23 20.95
CA VAL A 547 28.74 -9.97 20.59
C VAL A 547 28.32 -11.42 20.34
N ALA A 548 28.04 -11.73 19.08
CA ALA A 548 27.57 -13.04 18.65
C ALA A 548 28.23 -13.46 17.34
N SER A 549 28.41 -14.77 17.16
CA SER A 549 28.73 -15.36 15.86
C SER A 549 27.53 -15.28 14.90
N LEU A 550 27.77 -15.10 13.60
CA LEU A 550 26.72 -15.26 12.60
C LEU A 550 26.13 -16.69 12.62
N PRO A 551 24.82 -16.85 12.42
CA PRO A 551 24.17 -18.15 12.44
C PRO A 551 24.49 -18.95 11.16
N LYS A 552 24.60 -20.28 11.28
CA LYS A 552 24.83 -21.18 10.14
C LYS A 552 23.62 -21.24 9.21
N ALA A 553 23.61 -20.33 8.24
CA ALA A 553 22.56 -20.07 7.27
C ALA A 553 23.09 -20.18 5.82
N PRO A 554 23.11 -21.38 5.22
CA PRO A 554 23.69 -21.60 3.88
C PRO A 554 22.84 -21.00 2.74
N ALA A 555 21.57 -20.70 3.00
CA ALA A 555 20.63 -20.06 2.06
C ALA A 555 20.67 -18.52 2.10
N LEU A 556 21.53 -17.91 2.93
CA LEU A 556 21.56 -16.46 3.16
C LEU A 556 21.97 -15.72 1.89
N HIS A 557 21.10 -14.84 1.39
CA HIS A 557 21.29 -14.02 0.20
C HIS A 557 21.57 -12.55 0.55
N GLU A 558 20.92 -12.03 1.59
CA GLU A 558 21.08 -10.65 2.07
C GLU A 558 21.44 -10.64 3.56
N LEU A 559 22.61 -10.09 3.88
CA LEU A 559 23.05 -9.85 5.25
C LEU A 559 23.18 -8.34 5.49
N GLU A 560 22.49 -7.83 6.49
CA GLU A 560 22.66 -6.49 7.03
C GLU A 560 22.99 -6.55 8.52
N CYS A 561 24.09 -5.91 8.94
CA CYS A 561 24.56 -5.96 10.33
C CYS A 561 25.22 -4.66 10.85
N ASP A 562 24.80 -4.21 12.04
CA ASP A 562 25.65 -3.39 12.92
C ASP A 562 26.83 -4.26 13.40
N GLY A 563 28.06 -3.79 13.23
CA GLY A 563 29.18 -4.69 12.91
C GLY A 563 29.82 -5.50 14.05
N LYS A 564 29.28 -5.53 15.29
CA LYS A 564 29.89 -6.24 16.45
C LYS A 564 29.75 -7.77 16.40
N ILE A 565 29.46 -8.28 15.22
CA ILE A 565 29.13 -9.65 14.93
C ILE A 565 30.38 -10.34 14.40
N GLN A 566 30.72 -11.49 14.99
CA GLN A 566 31.94 -12.21 14.65
C GLN A 566 31.67 -13.22 13.52
N LEU A 567 32.52 -13.19 12.50
CA LEU A 567 32.65 -14.31 11.56
C LEU A 567 33.50 -15.39 12.22
N ALA A 568 32.86 -16.48 12.66
CA ALA A 568 33.58 -17.68 13.04
C ALA A 568 34.23 -18.29 11.79
N SER A 569 35.51 -18.65 11.88
CA SER A 569 36.35 -19.16 10.78
C SER A 569 35.74 -20.29 9.95
N ASP A 570 34.85 -21.06 10.57
CA ASP A 570 34.31 -22.31 10.05
C ASP A 570 32.97 -22.10 9.30
N HIS A 571 32.54 -20.84 9.13
CA HIS A 571 31.23 -20.49 8.55
C HIS A 571 31.35 -19.94 7.12
N TYR A 572 30.71 -20.63 6.19
CA TYR A 572 30.75 -20.35 4.75
C TYR A 572 29.35 -19.99 4.23
N TYR A 573 29.24 -18.93 3.42
CA TYR A 573 27.96 -18.37 2.97
C TYR A 573 27.89 -18.38 1.42
N PRO A 574 27.74 -19.56 0.78
CA PRO A 574 27.84 -19.75 -0.67
C PRO A 574 26.74 -19.08 -1.49
N SER A 575 25.71 -18.55 -0.82
CA SER A 575 24.52 -17.94 -1.43
C SER A 575 24.49 -16.42 -1.31
N LEU A 576 25.41 -15.80 -0.56
CA LEU A 576 25.34 -14.39 -0.21
C LEU A 576 25.59 -13.51 -1.43
N GLU A 577 24.63 -12.65 -1.77
CA GLU A 577 24.69 -11.73 -2.91
C GLU A 577 24.81 -10.25 -2.47
N SER A 578 24.32 -9.91 -1.27
CA SER A 578 24.40 -8.55 -0.73
C SER A 578 24.83 -8.54 0.73
N LEU A 579 25.85 -7.73 1.03
CA LEU A 579 26.37 -7.47 2.38
C LEU A 579 26.30 -5.97 2.67
N LYS A 580 25.53 -5.59 3.70
CA LYS A 580 25.48 -4.22 4.24
C LYS A 580 25.93 -4.18 5.70
N ILE A 581 26.83 -3.27 6.04
CA ILE A 581 27.36 -3.09 7.40
C ILE A 581 27.07 -1.66 7.85
N GLU A 582 26.55 -1.47 9.07
CA GLU A 582 26.25 -0.15 9.61
C GLU A 582 26.79 0.07 11.03
N GLY A 583 27.99 0.65 11.13
CA GLY A 583 28.47 1.30 12.36
C GLY A 583 29.10 0.45 13.48
N GLY A 584 29.86 1.17 14.31
CA GLY A 584 29.99 0.92 15.76
C GLY A 584 30.68 -0.36 16.24
N SER A 585 31.67 -0.89 15.52
CA SER A 585 32.18 -2.25 15.76
C SER A 585 33.69 -2.46 15.70
N ASP A 586 34.18 -3.29 16.63
CA ASP A 586 35.60 -3.57 16.84
C ASP A 586 36.04 -4.93 16.25
N SER A 587 35.16 -5.64 15.54
CA SER A 587 35.31 -7.09 15.28
C SER A 587 35.29 -7.55 13.82
N LEU A 588 34.67 -6.83 12.88
CA LEU A 588 34.66 -7.17 11.45
C LEU A 588 35.87 -6.59 10.68
N TRP A 589 37.06 -6.61 11.31
CA TRP A 589 38.26 -5.92 10.79
C TRP A 589 38.81 -6.53 9.50
N SER A 590 38.83 -7.85 9.44
CA SER A 590 39.06 -8.61 8.23
C SER A 590 37.73 -9.23 7.79
N LEU A 591 37.29 -8.86 6.61
CA LEU A 591 36.25 -9.56 5.86
C LEU A 591 36.97 -10.43 4.83
N PRO A 592 37.38 -11.68 5.15
CA PRO A 592 37.90 -12.60 4.15
C PRO A 592 36.80 -12.90 3.11
N LEU A 593 36.84 -12.17 2.00
CA LEU A 593 35.82 -12.22 0.94
C LEU A 593 35.70 -13.60 0.29
N GLU A 594 36.69 -14.47 0.51
CA GLU A 594 36.69 -15.90 0.18
C GLU A 594 35.46 -16.66 0.73
N PHE A 595 34.87 -16.23 1.84
CA PHE A 595 33.63 -16.83 2.37
C PHE A 595 32.35 -16.47 1.61
N PHE A 596 32.41 -15.53 0.65
CA PHE A 596 31.26 -14.93 -0.04
C PHE A 596 31.40 -14.99 -1.58
N PRO A 597 31.50 -16.18 -2.20
CA PRO A 597 31.86 -16.33 -3.62
C PRO A 597 30.85 -15.72 -4.62
N LYS A 598 29.59 -15.51 -4.20
CA LYS A 598 28.51 -14.94 -5.04
C LYS A 598 28.21 -13.47 -4.76
N LEU A 599 29.04 -12.79 -3.97
CA LEU A 599 28.77 -11.44 -3.48
C LEU A 599 28.77 -10.41 -4.63
N LYS A 600 27.63 -9.75 -4.85
CA LYS A 600 27.40 -8.75 -5.90
C LYS A 600 27.47 -7.32 -5.39
N SER A 601 27.05 -7.10 -4.14
CA SER A 601 26.97 -5.78 -3.51
C SER A 601 27.64 -5.78 -2.13
N ILE A 602 28.57 -4.85 -1.91
CA ILE A 602 29.14 -4.52 -0.61
C ILE A 602 28.77 -3.07 -0.28
N GLN A 603 28.21 -2.85 0.91
CA GLN A 603 27.80 -1.53 1.41
C GLN A 603 28.30 -1.34 2.85
N MET A 604 29.08 -0.30 3.11
CA MET A 604 29.67 -0.04 4.43
C MET A 604 29.35 1.38 4.88
N HIS A 605 28.53 1.55 5.92
CA HIS A 605 28.10 2.86 6.41
C HIS A 605 28.57 3.09 7.86
N LYS A 606 29.06 4.29 8.15
CA LYS A 606 29.40 4.74 9.52
C LYS A 606 30.41 3.83 10.25
N CYS A 607 31.19 3.02 9.53
CA CYS A 607 32.12 2.07 10.14
C CYS A 607 33.30 2.84 10.76
N GLU A 608 33.15 3.21 12.03
CA GLU A 608 34.08 4.13 12.71
C GLU A 608 35.50 3.59 12.77
N ASN A 609 35.70 2.31 13.08
CA ASN A 609 37.04 1.74 13.19
C ASN A 609 37.72 1.53 11.82
N LEU A 610 36.99 1.00 10.83
CA LEU A 610 37.52 0.45 9.56
C LEU A 610 38.67 1.28 8.95
N GLU A 611 39.90 0.74 8.93
CA GLU A 611 41.06 1.37 8.27
C GLU A 611 41.33 0.82 6.86
N SER A 612 41.12 -0.46 6.60
CA SER A 612 41.36 -1.05 5.27
C SER A 612 40.45 -2.22 4.94
N LEU A 613 40.35 -2.54 3.65
CA LEU A 613 39.86 -3.82 3.17
C LEU A 613 41.05 -4.77 3.03
N SER A 614 41.01 -5.91 3.71
CA SER A 614 42.10 -6.90 3.71
C SER A 614 41.71 -8.20 3.00
N THR A 615 42.61 -8.66 2.13
CA THR A 615 42.59 -10.01 1.54
C THR A 615 43.76 -10.83 2.11
N SER A 616 43.60 -12.14 2.20
CA SER A 616 44.60 -13.08 2.72
C SER A 616 45.96 -12.93 2.03
N GLU A 617 47.04 -12.77 2.79
CA GLU A 617 48.38 -12.66 2.20
C GLU A 617 48.74 -13.94 1.39
N GLY A 618 49.03 -13.77 0.10
CA GLY A 618 49.40 -14.86 -0.81
C GLY A 618 48.29 -15.36 -1.73
N SER A 619 47.04 -14.88 -1.60
CA SER A 619 45.96 -15.16 -2.53
C SER A 619 45.26 -13.85 -2.95
N HIS A 620 45.07 -13.66 -4.26
CA HIS A 620 44.21 -12.61 -4.79
C HIS A 620 42.86 -13.24 -5.19
N PRO A 621 41.88 -13.38 -4.28
CA PRO A 621 40.56 -13.88 -4.64
C PRO A 621 39.90 -12.92 -5.63
N SER A 622 39.77 -13.33 -6.89
CA SER A 622 39.12 -12.52 -7.92
C SER A 622 37.62 -12.44 -7.63
N LEU A 623 37.14 -11.24 -7.32
CA LEU A 623 35.76 -10.93 -6.94
C LEU A 623 34.89 -10.85 -8.19
N THR A 624 34.86 -11.94 -8.97
CA THR A 624 34.18 -12.02 -10.27
C THR A 624 32.67 -11.83 -10.19
N SER A 625 32.06 -12.04 -9.02
CA SER A 625 30.64 -11.79 -8.76
C SER A 625 30.31 -10.33 -8.44
N LEU A 626 31.30 -9.51 -8.03
CA LEU A 626 31.06 -8.18 -7.44
C LEU A 626 30.74 -7.14 -8.52
N THR A 627 29.60 -6.46 -8.38
CA THR A 627 29.11 -5.42 -9.31
C THR A 627 29.01 -4.03 -8.68
N TYR A 628 28.87 -3.93 -7.35
CA TYR A 628 28.74 -2.67 -6.62
C TYR A 628 29.55 -2.65 -5.32
N LEU A 629 30.26 -1.54 -5.06
CA LEU A 629 31.00 -1.29 -3.82
C LEU A 629 30.76 0.14 -3.32
N GLY A 630 30.11 0.27 -2.15
CA GLY A 630 29.82 1.56 -1.51
C GLY A 630 30.40 1.67 -0.10
N ILE A 631 31.09 2.79 0.21
CA ILE A 631 31.69 3.08 1.52
C ILE A 631 31.34 4.52 1.92
N TRP A 632 30.50 4.70 2.94
CA TRP A 632 30.02 6.02 3.37
C TRP A 632 30.31 6.26 4.85
N LYS A 633 30.78 7.46 5.21
CA LYS A 633 30.89 7.92 6.61
C LYS A 633 31.83 7.06 7.46
N CYS A 634 32.83 6.45 6.85
CA CYS A 634 33.85 5.64 7.54
C CYS A 634 35.08 6.55 7.82
N PRO A 635 35.17 7.24 8.98
CA PRO A 635 36.15 8.31 9.20
C PRO A 635 37.59 7.83 9.24
N ASN A 636 37.85 6.59 9.69
CA ASN A 636 39.20 6.05 9.82
C ASN A 636 39.71 5.31 8.56
N PHE A 637 38.88 5.12 7.53
CA PHE A 637 39.26 4.37 6.33
C PHE A 637 40.43 5.05 5.61
N VAL A 638 41.51 4.29 5.38
CA VAL A 638 42.81 4.77 4.88
C VAL A 638 43.11 4.27 3.46
N SER A 639 42.88 2.98 3.18
CA SER A 639 43.26 2.36 1.90
C SER A 639 42.49 1.09 1.54
N PHE A 640 42.54 0.76 0.26
CA PHE A 640 42.12 -0.51 -0.33
C PHE A 640 43.22 -1.60 -0.15
N PRO A 641 43.03 -2.86 -0.61
CA PRO A 641 44.02 -3.91 -0.44
C PRO A 641 45.34 -3.60 -1.17
N ASN A 642 46.47 -3.98 -0.57
CA ASN A 642 47.80 -3.86 -1.18
C ASN A 642 47.87 -4.74 -2.45
N GLY A 643 48.33 -4.18 -3.58
CA GLY A 643 48.28 -4.87 -4.88
C GLY A 643 46.94 -4.74 -5.61
N GLY A 644 45.99 -3.96 -5.09
CA GLY A 644 44.77 -3.56 -5.79
C GLY A 644 43.55 -4.48 -5.59
N LEU A 645 42.43 -4.11 -6.21
CA LEU A 645 41.14 -4.77 -6.07
C LEU A 645 40.77 -5.53 -7.35
N CYS A 646 41.03 -6.84 -7.40
CA CYS A 646 40.68 -7.68 -8.55
C CYS A 646 39.16 -8.00 -8.57
N ALA A 647 38.36 -7.10 -9.15
CA ALA A 647 36.91 -7.24 -9.27
C ALA A 647 36.45 -6.94 -10.71
N PRO A 648 36.62 -7.89 -11.66
CA PRO A 648 36.54 -7.61 -13.09
C PRO A 648 35.14 -7.21 -13.60
N ASN A 649 34.09 -7.51 -12.84
CA ASN A 649 32.70 -7.18 -13.17
C ASN A 649 32.15 -6.00 -12.33
N LEU A 650 33.00 -5.30 -11.56
CA LEU A 650 32.60 -4.17 -10.74
C LEU A 650 32.18 -2.99 -11.63
N THR A 651 30.92 -2.57 -11.55
CA THR A 651 30.34 -1.51 -12.40
C THR A 651 30.28 -0.15 -11.71
N GLU A 652 30.17 -0.10 -10.39
CA GLU A 652 30.08 1.17 -9.65
C GLU A 652 30.87 1.12 -8.33
N ILE A 653 31.65 2.17 -8.09
CA ILE A 653 32.31 2.48 -6.82
C ILE A 653 31.77 3.81 -6.30
N GLU A 654 31.37 3.82 -5.03
CA GLU A 654 30.93 5.02 -4.33
C GLU A 654 31.66 5.15 -2.99
N VAL A 655 32.36 6.28 -2.77
CA VAL A 655 33.06 6.55 -1.51
C VAL A 655 32.73 7.97 -1.03
N SER A 656 32.16 8.09 0.16
CA SER A 656 31.61 9.34 0.70
C SER A 656 31.99 9.56 2.17
N GLU A 657 32.34 10.80 2.54
CA GLU A 657 32.69 11.22 3.92
C GLU A 657 33.82 10.39 4.59
N CYS A 658 34.67 9.71 3.80
CA CYS A 658 35.80 8.92 4.27
C CYS A 658 37.03 9.80 4.48
N LYS A 659 37.21 10.30 5.71
CA LYS A 659 38.09 11.44 6.01
C LYS A 659 39.59 11.14 6.02
N LYS A 660 40.02 9.90 6.27
CA LYS A 660 41.43 9.48 6.25
C LYS A 660 41.90 8.82 4.95
N LEU A 661 41.03 8.67 3.95
CA LEU A 661 41.33 7.92 2.73
C LEU A 661 42.46 8.58 1.97
N LYS A 662 43.57 7.87 1.72
CA LYS A 662 44.76 8.42 1.06
C LYS A 662 44.86 8.08 -0.42
N SER A 663 44.40 6.90 -0.81
CA SER A 663 44.52 6.35 -2.17
C SER A 663 43.31 5.48 -2.55
N LEU A 664 43.01 5.42 -3.84
CA LEU A 664 42.12 4.43 -4.45
C LEU A 664 42.88 3.09 -4.64
N PRO A 665 42.23 1.98 -5.08
CA PRO A 665 42.96 0.75 -5.39
C PRO A 665 44.07 0.99 -6.42
N GLU A 666 45.20 0.33 -6.25
CA GLU A 666 46.23 0.26 -7.31
C GLU A 666 45.69 -0.51 -8.52
N GLY A 667 46.18 -0.18 -9.72
CA GLY A 667 45.86 -0.94 -10.93
C GLY A 667 44.40 -0.91 -11.41
N MET A 668 43.58 0.10 -11.03
CA MET A 668 42.16 0.16 -11.46
C MET A 668 41.95 -0.03 -12.97
N HIS A 669 42.87 0.50 -13.79
CA HIS A 669 42.82 0.40 -15.25
C HIS A 669 42.99 -1.03 -15.81
N THR A 670 43.57 -1.99 -15.06
CA THR A 670 43.64 -3.41 -15.43
C THR A 670 42.71 -4.29 -14.60
N LEU A 671 42.52 -4.00 -13.31
CA LEU A 671 41.79 -4.84 -12.37
C LEU A 671 40.27 -4.61 -12.36
N LEU A 672 39.81 -3.43 -12.81
CA LEU A 672 38.40 -3.02 -12.82
C LEU A 672 37.90 -2.64 -14.24
N PRO A 673 38.09 -3.50 -15.26
CA PRO A 673 37.77 -3.18 -16.65
C PRO A 673 36.28 -2.89 -16.92
N SER A 674 35.36 -3.37 -16.09
CA SER A 674 33.91 -3.12 -16.22
C SER A 674 33.39 -1.88 -15.50
N LEU A 675 34.25 -1.08 -14.87
CA LEU A 675 33.82 0.07 -14.06
C LEU A 675 33.20 1.17 -14.94
N VAL A 676 31.92 1.45 -14.70
CA VAL A 676 31.11 2.45 -15.41
C VAL A 676 31.02 3.75 -14.63
N THR A 677 30.91 3.68 -13.30
CA THR A 677 30.69 4.84 -12.44
C THR A 677 31.65 4.88 -11.27
N LEU A 678 32.22 6.06 -11.00
CA LEU A 678 33.06 6.35 -9.83
C LEU A 678 32.56 7.64 -9.16
N ARG A 679 32.18 7.55 -7.88
CA ARG A 679 31.73 8.68 -7.06
C ARG A 679 32.63 8.84 -5.85
N LEU A 680 33.16 10.04 -5.65
CA LEU A 680 34.06 10.41 -4.56
C LEU A 680 33.55 11.69 -3.91
N GLU A 681 33.02 11.60 -2.68
CA GLU A 681 32.41 12.72 -1.94
C GLU A 681 33.12 12.94 -0.60
N LEU A 682 33.45 14.18 -0.23
CA LEU A 682 33.92 14.59 1.09
C LEU A 682 35.12 13.76 1.63
N CYS A 683 36.03 13.36 0.73
CA CYS A 683 37.30 12.70 1.01
C CYS A 683 38.48 13.69 0.88
N PRO A 684 38.76 14.52 1.91
CA PRO A 684 39.76 15.59 1.83
C PRO A 684 41.21 15.09 1.78
N GLU A 685 41.50 13.91 2.33
CA GLU A 685 42.88 13.41 2.43
C GLU A 685 43.40 12.66 1.20
N LEU A 686 42.51 12.32 0.26
CA LEU A 686 42.81 11.53 -0.95
C LEU A 686 43.72 12.32 -1.89
N GLU A 687 44.94 11.83 -2.13
CA GLU A 687 45.98 12.66 -2.75
C GLU A 687 45.87 12.78 -4.28
N SER A 688 45.65 11.67 -4.97
CA SER A 688 45.60 11.58 -6.43
C SER A 688 44.81 10.35 -6.89
N PHE A 689 44.65 10.20 -8.21
CA PHE A 689 44.29 8.92 -8.82
C PHE A 689 45.50 7.95 -8.80
N PRO A 690 45.29 6.63 -8.93
CA PRO A 690 46.35 5.63 -8.87
C PRO A 690 47.22 5.64 -10.13
N GLU A 691 48.43 5.08 -10.03
CA GLU A 691 49.35 4.98 -11.16
C GLU A 691 48.75 4.16 -12.32
N GLY A 692 48.97 4.64 -13.55
CA GLY A 692 48.30 4.15 -14.76
C GLY A 692 46.84 4.61 -14.94
N GLY A 693 46.26 5.29 -13.95
CA GLY A 693 44.99 6.02 -14.08
C GLY A 693 43.71 5.17 -13.93
N LEU A 694 42.60 5.79 -14.36
CA LEU A 694 41.23 5.24 -14.27
C LEU A 694 40.91 4.29 -15.45
N PRO A 695 39.98 3.33 -15.29
CA PRO A 695 39.63 2.38 -16.35
C PRO A 695 38.89 3.04 -17.53
N SER A 696 39.22 2.60 -18.74
CA SER A 696 38.78 3.21 -20.01
C SER A 696 37.28 3.07 -20.35
N ASN A 697 36.56 2.19 -19.66
CA ASN A 697 35.11 2.01 -19.78
C ASN A 697 34.28 2.95 -18.87
N LEU A 698 34.93 3.77 -18.03
CA LEU A 698 34.27 4.71 -17.13
C LEU A 698 33.45 5.74 -17.93
N LYS A 699 32.16 5.87 -17.60
CA LYS A 699 31.21 6.77 -18.25
C LYS A 699 30.86 7.98 -17.37
N THR A 700 30.80 7.77 -16.06
CA THR A 700 30.40 8.80 -15.08
C THR A 700 31.43 8.92 -13.97
N LEU A 701 32.01 10.12 -13.82
CA LEU A 701 32.96 10.46 -12.75
C LEU A 701 32.42 11.62 -11.92
N LYS A 702 32.24 11.42 -10.61
CA LYS A 702 31.83 12.47 -9.67
C LYS A 702 32.88 12.69 -8.59
N ILE A 703 33.28 13.95 -8.40
CA ILE A 703 34.31 14.37 -7.45
C ILE A 703 33.80 15.58 -6.68
N GLU A 704 33.36 15.38 -5.45
CA GLU A 704 32.64 16.37 -4.65
C GLU A 704 33.40 16.62 -3.34
N TYR A 705 33.94 17.84 -3.16
CA TYR A 705 34.74 18.28 -2.00
C TYR A 705 36.07 17.53 -1.73
N CYS A 706 36.53 16.69 -2.64
CA CYS A 706 37.82 15.96 -2.56
C CYS A 706 39.01 16.86 -2.99
N ASN A 707 39.28 17.92 -2.22
CA ASN A 707 40.09 19.05 -2.67
C ASN A 707 41.54 18.74 -3.10
N LYS A 708 42.24 17.79 -2.46
CA LYS A 708 43.62 17.42 -2.85
C LYS A 708 43.68 16.83 -4.27
N VAL A 709 42.75 15.93 -4.61
CA VAL A 709 42.59 15.39 -5.98
C VAL A 709 42.36 16.51 -6.99
N ILE A 710 41.63 17.56 -6.61
CA ILE A 710 41.25 18.68 -7.49
C ILE A 710 42.37 19.73 -7.63
N SER A 711 43.23 19.92 -6.63
CA SER A 711 44.44 20.73 -6.81
C SER A 711 45.45 20.03 -7.73
N ARG A 712 45.61 18.70 -7.63
CA ARG A 712 46.41 17.87 -8.54
C ARG A 712 45.74 17.49 -9.87
N ARG A 713 44.70 18.21 -10.31
CA ARG A 713 43.92 17.87 -11.54
C ARG A 713 44.72 17.64 -12.82
N MET A 714 45.91 18.26 -12.96
CA MET A 714 46.80 18.04 -14.11
C MET A 714 47.29 16.59 -14.23
N GLU A 715 47.26 15.82 -13.13
CA GLU A 715 47.68 14.42 -13.07
C GLU A 715 46.54 13.44 -13.43
N TRP A 716 45.31 13.91 -13.69
CA TRP A 716 44.14 13.03 -13.85
C TRP A 716 44.14 12.17 -15.12
N GLY A 717 44.72 12.66 -16.21
CA GLY A 717 44.77 11.94 -17.49
C GLY A 717 43.40 11.64 -18.14
N LEU A 718 42.32 12.36 -17.77
CA LEU A 718 40.95 12.06 -18.22
C LEU A 718 40.79 12.04 -19.75
N GLN A 719 41.64 12.78 -20.47
CA GLN A 719 41.74 12.78 -21.93
C GLN A 719 42.01 11.39 -22.55
N GLY A 720 42.47 10.39 -21.78
CA GLY A 720 42.57 8.99 -22.21
C GLY A 720 41.28 8.16 -22.02
N LEU A 721 40.24 8.71 -21.40
CA LEU A 721 39.00 8.00 -21.05
C LEU A 721 37.95 8.13 -22.17
N HIS A 722 38.16 7.37 -23.24
CA HIS A 722 37.33 7.33 -24.45
C HIS A 722 35.85 6.94 -24.24
N SER A 723 35.45 6.54 -23.03
CA SER A 723 34.04 6.25 -22.67
C SER A 723 33.39 7.34 -21.82
N LEU A 724 34.13 8.33 -21.32
CA LEU A 724 33.63 9.28 -20.33
C LEU A 724 32.62 10.25 -20.97
N LYS A 725 31.42 10.30 -20.39
CA LYS A 725 30.28 11.11 -20.83
C LYS A 725 29.82 12.12 -19.80
N GLU A 726 29.92 11.78 -18.52
CA GLU A 726 29.46 12.61 -17.41
C GLU A 726 30.62 12.89 -16.45
N LEU A 727 30.82 14.18 -16.14
CA LEU A 727 31.82 14.63 -15.18
C LEU A 727 31.20 15.70 -14.28
N ASN A 728 31.11 15.42 -12.98
CA ASN A 728 30.58 16.36 -11.99
C ASN A 728 31.70 16.68 -10.98
N ILE A 729 32.07 17.96 -10.87
CA ILE A 729 33.13 18.42 -9.97
C ILE A 729 32.57 19.52 -9.08
N TRP A 730 32.41 19.23 -7.79
CA TRP A 730 31.98 20.21 -6.80
C TRP A 730 33.15 20.48 -5.86
N SER A 731 33.57 21.73 -5.64
CA SER A 731 34.74 22.00 -4.81
C SER A 731 34.81 23.43 -4.28
N ASN A 732 35.02 23.54 -2.96
CA ASN A 732 35.36 24.81 -2.31
C ASN A 732 36.86 25.16 -2.41
N CYS A 733 37.62 24.53 -3.31
CA CYS A 733 39.06 24.77 -3.50
C CYS A 733 39.34 26.21 -3.96
N LYS A 734 40.26 26.88 -3.25
CA LYS A 734 40.58 28.31 -3.46
C LYS A 734 41.71 28.54 -4.47
N GLU A 735 42.37 27.49 -4.94
CA GLU A 735 43.56 27.57 -5.80
C GLU A 735 43.19 27.69 -7.29
N VAL A 736 41.95 27.37 -7.65
CA VAL A 736 41.46 27.37 -9.03
C VAL A 736 40.87 28.73 -9.39
N GLU A 737 41.66 29.58 -10.04
CA GLU A 737 41.20 30.87 -10.58
C GLU A 737 40.67 30.77 -12.01
N SER A 738 41.10 29.76 -12.78
CA SER A 738 40.61 29.45 -14.12
C SER A 738 40.59 27.94 -14.34
N PHE A 739 39.64 27.46 -15.14
CA PHE A 739 39.36 26.03 -15.37
C PHE A 739 38.49 25.89 -16.64
N PRO A 740 38.48 24.76 -17.37
CA PRO A 740 39.45 23.67 -17.35
C PRO A 740 40.71 24.02 -18.14
N GLU A 741 41.83 23.39 -17.79
CA GLU A 741 43.09 23.54 -18.50
C GLU A 741 43.05 22.96 -19.93
N GLU A 742 43.94 23.44 -20.80
CA GLU A 742 44.05 22.95 -22.18
C GLU A 742 44.30 21.43 -22.19
N ALA A 743 43.53 20.68 -22.98
CA ALA A 743 43.56 19.21 -23.09
C ALA A 743 43.30 18.38 -21.80
N LEU A 744 42.71 18.96 -20.74
CA LEU A 744 42.39 18.22 -19.50
C LEU A 744 41.15 17.30 -19.61
N LEU A 745 40.21 17.61 -20.51
CA LEU A 745 38.91 16.93 -20.60
C LEU A 745 38.81 16.07 -21.87
N PRO A 746 38.17 14.88 -21.84
CA PRO A 746 38.01 14.05 -23.03
C PRO A 746 36.92 14.59 -23.98
N PRO A 747 37.11 14.52 -25.31
CA PRO A 747 36.17 15.05 -26.30
C PRO A 747 34.82 14.32 -26.37
N THR A 748 34.69 13.20 -25.66
CA THR A 748 33.49 12.35 -25.56
C THR A 748 32.48 12.82 -24.51
N LEU A 749 32.85 13.82 -23.71
CA LEU A 749 32.05 14.33 -22.61
C LEU A 749 30.76 15.00 -23.13
N THR A 750 29.59 14.52 -22.68
CA THR A 750 28.26 15.04 -23.04
C THR A 750 27.66 15.93 -21.96
N THR A 751 28.00 15.67 -20.70
CA THR A 751 27.48 16.38 -19.52
C THR A 751 28.64 16.79 -18.62
N PHE A 752 28.73 18.08 -18.28
CA PHE A 752 29.76 18.61 -17.41
C PHE A 752 29.16 19.53 -16.35
N GLU A 753 29.50 19.31 -15.08
CA GLU A 753 28.99 20.11 -13.95
C GLU A 753 30.14 20.64 -13.07
N ILE A 754 30.10 21.94 -12.75
CA ILE A 754 31.09 22.65 -11.94
C ILE A 754 30.35 23.46 -10.84
N LEU A 755 30.40 23.02 -9.58
CA LEU A 755 29.75 23.71 -8.45
C LEU A 755 30.72 24.20 -7.35
N ASP A 756 30.34 25.31 -6.70
CA ASP A 756 30.91 25.86 -5.45
C ASP A 756 32.37 26.38 -5.50
N PHE A 757 32.96 26.52 -6.69
CA PHE A 757 34.33 27.07 -6.84
C PHE A 757 34.38 28.57 -6.44
N PRO A 758 34.96 28.94 -5.28
CA PRO A 758 34.79 30.27 -4.69
C PRO A 758 35.75 31.32 -5.26
N ASN A 759 36.80 30.87 -5.96
CA ASN A 759 37.84 31.73 -6.54
C ASN A 759 37.89 31.72 -8.07
N LEU A 760 37.09 30.90 -8.75
CA LEU A 760 37.02 30.81 -10.21
C LEU A 760 36.58 32.17 -10.79
N LYS A 761 37.46 32.81 -11.57
CA LYS A 761 37.24 34.13 -12.19
C LYS A 761 36.75 34.00 -13.64
N SER A 762 37.26 33.02 -14.36
CA SER A 762 37.00 32.78 -15.78
C SER A 762 36.95 31.29 -16.08
N LEU A 763 36.11 30.92 -17.04
CA LEU A 763 36.20 29.61 -17.69
C LEU A 763 37.09 29.74 -18.94
N ASN A 764 38.07 28.84 -19.09
CA ASN A 764 39.06 28.87 -20.15
C ASN A 764 38.49 28.27 -21.45
N GLY A 765 38.12 29.11 -22.42
CA GLY A 765 37.51 28.69 -23.70
C GLY A 765 38.31 27.63 -24.46
N LYS A 766 39.65 27.71 -24.44
CA LYS A 766 40.51 26.69 -25.07
C LYS A 766 40.37 25.30 -24.44
N GLY A 767 40.06 25.21 -23.14
CA GLY A 767 39.77 23.94 -22.47
C GLY A 767 38.44 23.32 -22.91
N PHE A 768 37.59 24.06 -23.64
CA PHE A 768 36.35 23.59 -24.24
C PHE A 768 36.42 23.43 -25.77
N GLN A 769 37.43 23.98 -26.47
CA GLN A 769 37.49 24.04 -27.95
C GLN A 769 37.40 22.66 -28.63
N HIS A 770 37.82 21.58 -27.97
CA HIS A 770 37.78 20.21 -28.47
C HIS A 770 36.59 19.37 -27.96
N LEU A 771 35.71 19.92 -27.12
CA LEU A 771 34.58 19.21 -26.51
C LEU A 771 33.33 19.18 -27.42
N THR A 772 33.49 18.65 -28.63
CA THR A 772 32.45 18.62 -29.67
C THR A 772 31.24 17.73 -29.36
N SER A 773 31.32 16.87 -28.33
CA SER A 773 30.21 16.03 -27.86
C SER A 773 29.35 16.68 -26.77
N LEU A 774 29.71 17.88 -26.28
CA LEU A 774 29.09 18.48 -25.11
C LEU A 774 27.64 18.93 -25.41
N GLN A 775 26.72 18.59 -24.51
CA GLN A 775 25.28 18.86 -24.64
C GLN A 775 24.71 19.61 -23.43
N SER A 776 25.32 19.43 -22.26
CA SER A 776 24.90 20.06 -21.01
C SER A 776 26.11 20.55 -20.22
N LEU A 777 26.09 21.83 -19.84
CA LEU A 777 27.08 22.48 -18.99
C LEU A 777 26.39 23.17 -17.82
N THR A 778 26.51 22.59 -16.62
CA THR A 778 25.92 23.13 -15.39
C THR A 778 27.00 23.86 -14.59
N ILE A 779 26.77 25.14 -14.27
CA ILE A 779 27.69 25.95 -13.46
C ILE A 779 26.90 26.63 -12.36
N GLY A 780 27.36 26.54 -11.10
CA GLY A 780 26.62 27.13 -9.97
C GLY A 780 27.49 27.43 -8.76
N ILE A 781 27.07 28.42 -7.97
CA ILE A 781 27.74 28.84 -6.72
C ILE A 781 29.18 29.41 -6.93
N CYS A 782 29.65 29.52 -8.17
CA CYS A 782 30.95 30.10 -8.56
C CYS A 782 31.02 31.64 -8.41
N LYS A 783 31.07 32.13 -7.16
CA LYS A 783 30.85 33.55 -6.77
C LYS A 783 31.75 34.62 -7.41
N LYS A 784 32.84 34.27 -8.09
CA LYS A 784 33.75 35.23 -8.75
C LYS A 784 33.76 35.14 -10.27
N LEU A 785 32.96 34.26 -10.88
CA LEU A 785 32.96 34.03 -12.32
C LEU A 785 32.42 35.28 -13.05
N GLN A 786 33.27 35.95 -13.82
CA GLN A 786 32.95 37.24 -14.44
C GLN A 786 32.32 37.10 -15.83
N CYS A 787 32.68 36.05 -16.56
CA CYS A 787 32.20 35.78 -17.92
C CYS A 787 32.31 34.29 -18.28
N LEU A 788 31.49 33.87 -19.24
CA LEU A 788 31.60 32.59 -19.92
C LEU A 788 32.37 32.78 -21.25
N PRO A 789 33.22 31.83 -21.68
CA PRO A 789 33.91 31.93 -22.95
C PRO A 789 32.95 31.69 -24.13
N VAL A 790 33.03 32.54 -25.15
CA VAL A 790 32.30 32.33 -26.42
C VAL A 790 32.99 31.24 -27.27
N GLU A 791 34.32 31.14 -27.15
CA GLU A 791 35.11 30.07 -27.77
C GLU A 791 34.85 28.73 -27.10
N GLY A 792 34.66 27.67 -27.90
CA GLY A 792 34.39 26.31 -27.43
C GLY A 792 32.93 26.04 -27.05
N LEU A 793 32.21 27.01 -26.47
CA LEU A 793 30.83 26.80 -26.02
C LEU A 793 29.73 27.19 -27.04
N SER A 794 30.10 27.73 -28.20
CA SER A 794 29.17 28.28 -29.21
C SER A 794 28.21 27.27 -29.86
N HIS A 795 28.32 25.98 -29.56
CA HIS A 795 27.42 24.92 -30.01
C HIS A 795 26.32 24.56 -28.98
N LEU A 796 26.41 25.08 -27.75
CA LEU A 796 25.40 24.88 -26.71
C LEU A 796 24.29 25.94 -26.82
N TYR A 797 23.04 25.51 -26.70
CA TYR A 797 21.91 26.40 -26.49
C TYR A 797 21.82 26.73 -24.99
N PHE A 798 22.10 27.99 -24.66
CA PHE A 798 22.07 28.56 -23.30
C PHE A 798 20.65 28.91 -22.83
#